data_AF-A0A1F9L263-F1
#
_entry.id   AF-A0A1F9L263-F1
#
_cell.length_a   1.000
_cell.length_b   1.000
_cell.length_c   1.000
_cell.angle_alpha   90.00
_cell.angle_beta   90.00
_cell.angle_gamma   90.00
#
_symmetry.space_group_name_H-M   'P 1'
#
loop_
_entity.id
_entity.type
_entity.pdbx_description
1 polymer ?
#
loop_
_entity_poly.entity_id
_entity_poly.type
_entity_poly.pdbx_seq_one_letter_code
_entity_poly.pdbx_strand_id
1 'polypeptide(L)'
;MKVFKARQMYLLFIVILSVFSITGCGGGGSDGQAPILGSGNAVIAPRVTLASPLNNATGVALNRNITATFSKEMTLATVTAAGTFTVAKTSDGLPIAGTVTYVAAGSTATFNPTSDLTADTLYRATISVAAKDLAGAPLAAAYTWTFKTGLTLDVTAPTLISTGVADGATDVPINRNSTATFSESMAPATLASPATNFTVVKTLGGASVAGTVTYVGNTATFNPTSDLEPNTQYTSTILAGATDLAGNALVAGTRANPWSWTTAAGAGAADSTAPTVTLTSPVNLATNVDLNKTVSATFSEEMTNSTITTTTFTLAPTATPAALVSGVVIYDPLTNIATFNPNANLTASTNYTATITSGAQDLAGNALVVPAVGGLPKPNPWTFTTGTGLAPGAADLKSVAPFGTFGGSAGMTNQGTLTQINGDIGTIATDTSTVTGFHDVNGDIYTETGSNIGAVNGTIYTCTTSTTGPTSATVNAANCDIATQARLDAVDAYNYLRDLPSDGVLAGNLAGTTINPGVYTNASSVKIEGGDLTLDALGDANAVFVFQIGSTLTVGGPGAAFPQSIILAGGAQAKNVFWQVGTAATINAGGGGTMEGTIIADSGVSFSTVGNVAIVTLNGRALSLVSSVTMTNTVINVPAP
;
A
#
# COMPACT_ATOMS: atom_id res chain seq x y z
N MET A 1 -45.12 51.76 -53.36
CA MET A 1 -44.83 51.56 -51.93
C MET A 1 -43.69 50.56 -51.81
N LYS A 2 -42.44 51.03 -51.61
CA LYS A 2 -41.21 50.22 -51.55
C LYS A 2 -40.32 50.74 -50.41
N VAL A 3 -39.81 49.78 -49.63
CA VAL A 3 -38.47 49.62 -49.00
C VAL A 3 -37.66 50.89 -48.64
N PHE A 4 -37.17 50.99 -47.38
CA PHE A 4 -35.74 51.09 -46.97
C PHE A 4 -35.48 51.83 -45.61
N LYS A 5 -34.50 51.30 -44.86
CA LYS A 5 -33.39 51.95 -44.09
C LYS A 5 -33.60 52.67 -42.73
N ALA A 6 -32.86 52.11 -41.75
CA ALA A 6 -31.73 52.69 -40.97
C ALA A 6 -31.96 53.78 -39.90
N ARG A 7 -31.34 53.58 -38.72
CA ARG A 7 -30.05 54.22 -38.34
C ARG A 7 -29.42 53.63 -37.07
N GLN A 8 -28.11 53.74 -37.03
CA GLN A 8 -27.11 53.22 -36.09
C GLN A 8 -26.38 54.42 -35.46
N MET A 9 -25.87 54.32 -34.23
CA MET A 9 -24.90 55.29 -33.67
C MET A 9 -23.77 54.58 -32.89
N TYR A 10 -22.59 55.17 -32.99
CA TYR A 10 -21.21 54.63 -32.88
C TYR A 10 -20.54 54.83 -31.51
N LEU A 11 -19.51 54.01 -31.23
CA LEU A 11 -18.22 54.35 -30.57
C LEU A 11 -17.26 53.12 -30.76
N LEU A 12 -15.93 53.14 -30.91
CA LEU A 12 -14.88 53.87 -31.67
C LEU A 12 -13.53 53.29 -31.15
N PHE A 13 -12.57 52.90 -32.01
CA PHE A 13 -11.08 52.93 -31.87
C PHE A 13 -10.45 51.90 -32.87
N ILE A 14 -10.27 52.25 -34.15
CA ILE A 14 -9.10 52.83 -34.86
C ILE A 14 -7.83 51.94 -34.90
N VAL A 15 -7.59 51.41 -36.10
CA VAL A 15 -6.38 50.76 -36.63
C VAL A 15 -5.64 51.78 -37.52
N ILE A 16 -4.30 51.84 -37.45
CA ILE A 16 -3.47 52.48 -38.48
C ILE A 16 -2.41 51.49 -38.96
N LEU A 17 -2.40 51.28 -40.27
CA LEU A 17 -1.43 50.54 -41.08
C LEU A 17 -0.54 51.59 -41.78
N SER A 18 0.78 51.38 -41.81
CA SER A 18 1.67 52.12 -42.70
C SER A 18 2.84 51.26 -43.20
N VAL A 19 2.92 51.18 -44.53
CA VAL A 19 4.03 50.66 -45.34
C VAL A 19 4.69 51.87 -45.99
N PHE A 20 6.03 51.98 -45.95
CA PHE A 20 6.89 52.28 -47.12
C PHE A 20 8.38 52.33 -46.75
N SER A 21 9.17 51.86 -47.72
CA SER A 21 10.56 51.40 -47.69
C SER A 21 11.61 52.51 -47.76
N ILE A 22 12.82 52.26 -47.22
CA ILE A 22 14.08 52.78 -47.76
C ILE A 22 15.14 51.67 -47.71
N THR A 23 15.76 51.49 -48.87
CA THR A 23 16.88 50.63 -49.27
C THR A 23 18.19 50.84 -48.49
N GLY A 24 18.88 49.73 -48.20
CA GLY A 24 20.30 49.66 -47.85
C GLY A 24 20.87 48.30 -48.31
N CYS A 25 21.93 48.34 -49.11
CA CYS A 25 22.41 47.30 -50.02
C CYS A 25 23.47 46.36 -49.42
N GLY A 26 23.59 45.14 -49.96
CA GLY A 26 24.76 44.23 -49.84
C GLY A 26 24.34 42.80 -49.46
N GLY A 27 23.88 41.94 -50.38
CA GLY A 27 24.71 41.04 -51.23
C GLY A 27 24.92 39.70 -50.49
N GLY A 28 24.54 38.50 -50.92
CA GLY A 28 24.21 37.91 -52.22
C GLY A 28 24.75 36.47 -52.15
N GLY A 29 23.90 35.44 -52.27
CA GLY A 29 24.33 34.04 -52.23
C GLY A 29 23.21 33.08 -51.83
N SER A 30 22.66 32.41 -52.83
CA SER A 30 21.63 31.37 -52.75
C SER A 30 22.22 30.01 -52.35
N ASP A 31 21.32 29.13 -51.91
CA ASP A 31 21.39 27.65 -51.88
C ASP A 31 21.91 26.99 -50.60
N GLY A 32 20.99 26.35 -49.87
CA GLY A 32 21.31 25.34 -48.86
C GLY A 32 20.38 25.34 -47.65
N GLN A 33 19.25 24.65 -47.78
CA GLN A 33 18.40 24.08 -46.71
C GLN A 33 18.70 24.53 -45.27
N ALA A 34 17.82 25.36 -44.69
CA ALA A 34 17.75 25.45 -43.24
C ALA A 34 17.43 24.05 -42.68
N PRO A 35 18.23 23.50 -41.74
CA PRO A 35 17.86 22.29 -41.04
C PRO A 35 16.51 22.52 -40.37
N ILE A 36 15.54 21.67 -40.70
CA ILE A 36 14.40 21.42 -39.83
C ILE A 36 14.99 21.13 -38.45
N LEU A 37 14.89 22.10 -37.54
CA LEU A 37 15.11 21.86 -36.13
C LEU A 37 14.00 20.91 -35.71
N GLY A 38 14.38 19.63 -35.65
CA GLY A 38 13.52 18.56 -35.17
C GLY A 38 12.92 18.94 -33.83
N SER A 39 11.69 18.48 -33.61
CA SER A 39 11.03 18.43 -32.31
C SER A 39 12.01 17.90 -31.27
N GLY A 40 12.61 18.80 -30.49
CA GLY A 40 13.43 18.42 -29.35
C GLY A 40 12.52 17.67 -28.38
N ASN A 41 12.76 16.37 -28.22
CA ASN A 41 12.25 15.61 -27.08
C ASN A 41 12.64 16.41 -25.83
N ALA A 42 11.67 16.99 -25.15
CA ALA A 42 11.91 17.64 -23.87
C ALA A 42 12.53 16.60 -22.93
N VAL A 43 13.79 16.83 -22.52
CA VAL A 43 14.47 15.95 -21.57
C VAL A 43 13.72 16.04 -20.25
N ILE A 44 12.95 15.01 -19.91
CA ILE A 44 12.21 14.94 -18.64
C ILE A 44 13.25 14.89 -17.52
N ALA A 45 13.25 15.86 -16.61
CA ALA A 45 14.18 15.88 -15.48
C ALA A 45 13.99 14.64 -14.58
N PRO A 46 15.07 14.09 -13.98
CA PRO A 46 14.92 13.10 -12.91
C PRO A 46 14.13 13.67 -11.72
N ARG A 47 13.42 12.80 -11.00
CA ARG A 47 12.79 13.12 -9.71
C ARG A 47 12.93 11.96 -8.73
N VAL A 48 12.78 12.23 -7.44
CA VAL A 48 12.63 11.19 -6.41
C VAL A 48 11.22 10.62 -6.48
N THR A 49 11.09 9.31 -6.57
CA THR A 49 9.81 8.58 -6.64
C THR A 49 9.44 7.90 -5.32
N LEU A 50 10.43 7.57 -4.48
CA LEU A 50 10.24 6.96 -3.17
C LEU A 50 11.32 7.45 -2.20
N ALA A 51 10.98 7.64 -0.93
CA ALA A 51 11.92 7.93 0.14
C ALA A 51 11.60 7.06 1.37
N SER A 52 12.63 6.60 2.07
CA SER A 52 12.52 5.88 3.34
C SER A 52 13.48 6.50 4.36
N PRO A 53 13.04 6.85 5.58
CA PRO A 53 11.66 6.84 6.05
C PRO A 53 10.74 7.73 5.21
N LEU A 54 9.44 7.41 5.20
CA LEU A 54 8.44 8.23 4.52
C LEU A 54 8.41 9.65 5.09
N ASN A 55 7.95 10.62 4.30
CA ASN A 55 7.81 11.99 4.78
C ASN A 55 6.84 12.04 5.97
N ASN A 56 7.26 12.71 7.04
CA ASN A 56 6.61 12.81 8.35
C ASN A 56 6.48 11.49 9.11
N ALA A 57 7.24 10.44 8.75
CA ALA A 57 7.28 9.20 9.54
C ALA A 57 7.69 9.48 10.99
N THR A 58 7.07 8.79 11.94
CA THR A 58 7.42 8.85 13.38
C THR A 58 7.85 7.47 13.86
N GLY A 59 8.52 7.39 15.02
CA GLY A 59 8.97 6.12 15.57
C GLY A 59 10.11 5.47 14.77
N VAL A 60 10.83 6.23 13.94
CA VAL A 60 11.93 5.69 13.13
C VAL A 60 13.05 5.18 14.04
N ALA A 61 13.46 3.93 13.84
CA ALA A 61 14.53 3.30 14.62
C ALA A 61 15.86 4.07 14.51
N LEU A 62 16.64 4.05 15.58
CA LEU A 62 17.84 4.89 15.70
C LEU A 62 18.97 4.49 14.74
N ASN A 63 19.09 3.21 14.39
CA ASN A 63 20.10 2.66 13.48
C ASN A 63 19.65 2.59 12.01
N ARG A 64 18.57 3.28 11.63
CA ARG A 64 17.98 3.17 10.29
C ARG A 64 18.77 3.99 9.25
N ASN A 65 19.14 3.35 8.14
CA ASN A 65 19.61 4.02 6.92
C ASN A 65 18.47 4.76 6.20
N ILE A 66 18.81 5.88 5.54
CA ILE A 66 17.86 6.73 4.83
C ILE A 66 18.03 6.52 3.32
N THR A 67 16.95 6.22 2.59
CA THR A 67 16.98 5.95 1.16
C THR A 67 16.13 6.90 0.33
N ALA A 68 16.51 7.03 -0.94
CA ALA A 68 15.73 7.72 -1.95
C ALA A 68 15.90 7.04 -3.32
N THR A 69 14.78 6.71 -3.96
CA THR A 69 14.74 6.10 -5.29
C THR A 69 14.36 7.15 -6.33
N PHE A 70 15.05 7.14 -7.46
CA PHE A 70 14.84 8.09 -8.56
C PHE A 70 13.98 7.49 -9.68
N SER A 71 13.36 8.37 -10.47
CA SER A 71 12.54 8.00 -11.64
C SER A 71 13.33 7.46 -12.82
N LYS A 72 14.66 7.48 -12.75
CA LYS A 72 15.60 7.03 -13.78
C LYS A 72 16.99 6.85 -13.16
N GLU A 73 17.86 6.18 -13.88
CA GLU A 73 19.26 6.03 -13.49
C GLU A 73 19.98 7.38 -13.39
N MET A 74 20.79 7.50 -12.35
CA MET A 74 21.52 8.71 -11.98
C MET A 74 23.02 8.50 -12.12
N THR A 75 23.74 9.59 -12.38
CA THR A 75 25.20 9.56 -12.41
C THR A 75 25.72 9.38 -10.98
N LEU A 76 26.29 8.21 -10.67
CA LEU A 76 26.85 7.81 -9.36
C LEU A 76 27.62 8.95 -8.66
N ALA A 77 28.58 9.56 -9.38
CA ALA A 77 29.46 10.60 -8.83
C ALA A 77 28.70 11.86 -8.40
N THR A 78 27.56 12.17 -9.02
CA THR A 78 26.77 13.36 -8.68
C THR A 78 25.87 13.13 -7.48
N VAL A 79 25.34 11.91 -7.33
CA VAL A 79 24.49 11.51 -6.20
C VAL A 79 25.30 11.32 -4.92
N THR A 80 26.49 10.73 -5.04
CA THR A 80 27.39 10.43 -3.91
C THR A 80 28.30 11.59 -3.52
N ALA A 81 28.27 12.70 -4.27
CA ALA A 81 29.04 13.90 -3.94
C ALA A 81 28.60 14.49 -2.60
N ALA A 82 29.57 15.01 -1.84
CA ALA A 82 29.31 15.68 -0.58
C ALA A 82 28.33 16.86 -0.77
N GLY A 83 27.30 16.91 0.06
CA GLY A 83 26.25 17.94 -0.04
C GLY A 83 25.14 17.64 -1.06
N THR A 84 25.21 16.55 -1.84
CA THR A 84 24.08 16.16 -2.69
C THR A 84 22.97 15.49 -1.87
N PHE A 85 23.28 14.44 -1.11
CA PHE A 85 22.32 13.79 -0.21
C PHE A 85 22.77 14.00 1.24
N THR A 86 22.01 14.80 1.99
CA THR A 86 22.33 15.18 3.37
C THR A 86 21.15 14.93 4.30
N VAL A 87 21.43 14.60 5.56
CA VAL A 87 20.45 14.54 6.65
C VAL A 87 20.87 15.52 7.73
N ALA A 88 19.95 16.31 8.27
CA ALA A 88 20.21 17.32 9.29
C ALA A 88 19.14 17.33 10.38
N LYS A 89 19.52 17.66 11.62
CA LYS A 89 18.54 17.90 12.69
C LYS A 89 17.77 19.18 12.37
N THR A 90 16.45 19.18 12.59
CA THR A 90 15.66 20.40 12.32
C THR A 90 15.82 21.47 13.38
N SER A 91 16.24 21.10 14.60
CA SER A 91 16.41 21.99 15.74
C SER A 91 17.52 23.02 15.55
N ASP A 92 18.62 22.64 14.90
CA ASP A 92 19.80 23.48 14.70
C ASP A 92 20.21 23.59 13.22
N GLY A 93 19.61 22.77 12.33
CA GLY A 93 19.93 22.74 10.91
C GLY A 93 21.28 22.10 10.59
N LEU A 94 21.98 21.52 11.58
CA LEU A 94 23.31 20.95 11.38
C LEU A 94 23.21 19.58 10.70
N PRO A 95 23.98 19.34 9.62
CA PRO A 95 24.03 18.04 8.98
C PRO A 95 24.70 17.02 9.90
N ILE A 96 24.16 15.81 9.93
CA ILE A 96 24.82 14.66 10.59
C ILE A 96 25.83 14.03 9.64
N ALA A 97 26.86 13.40 10.20
CA ALA A 97 27.85 12.67 9.43
C ALA A 97 27.29 11.34 8.94
N GLY A 98 27.52 11.03 7.66
CA GLY A 98 27.10 9.80 7.02
C GLY A 98 27.78 9.61 5.67
N THR A 99 27.70 8.39 5.14
CA THR A 99 28.20 8.04 3.81
C THR A 99 27.06 7.78 2.86
N VAL A 100 27.18 8.22 1.61
CA VAL A 100 26.17 7.97 0.57
C VAL A 100 26.65 6.89 -0.38
N THR A 101 25.86 5.82 -0.51
CA THR A 101 26.02 4.82 -1.56
C THR A 101 24.90 4.96 -2.59
N TYR A 102 25.13 4.54 -3.82
CA TYR A 102 24.09 4.52 -4.85
C TYR A 102 24.17 3.23 -5.67
N VAL A 103 23.02 2.58 -5.81
CA VAL A 103 22.86 1.37 -6.63
C VAL A 103 22.10 1.77 -7.90
N ALA A 104 22.77 1.67 -9.03
CA ALA A 104 22.18 2.00 -10.35
C ALA A 104 21.01 1.04 -10.68
N ALA A 105 21.22 -0.26 -10.43
CA ALA A 105 20.20 -1.30 -10.54
C ALA A 105 19.10 -1.10 -9.47
N GLY A 106 18.06 -0.35 -9.81
CA GLY A 106 17.00 0.09 -8.89
C GLY A 106 16.97 1.59 -8.63
N SER A 107 17.98 2.33 -9.10
CA SER A 107 18.07 3.79 -8.99
C SER A 107 17.91 4.33 -7.56
N THR A 108 18.54 3.67 -6.57
CA THR A 108 18.38 4.02 -5.15
C THR A 108 19.68 4.54 -4.54
N ALA A 109 19.61 5.72 -3.92
CA ALA A 109 20.64 6.24 -3.05
C ALA A 109 20.35 5.90 -1.59
N THR A 110 21.39 5.63 -0.81
CA THR A 110 21.32 5.33 0.61
C THR A 110 22.31 6.20 1.37
N PHE A 111 21.81 7.02 2.29
CA PHE A 111 22.60 7.70 3.29
C PHE A 111 22.68 6.82 4.53
N ASN A 112 23.89 6.38 4.87
CA ASN A 112 24.19 5.60 6.06
C ASN A 112 24.82 6.52 7.12
N PRO A 113 24.11 6.87 8.20
CA PRO A 113 24.66 7.63 9.31
C PRO A 113 25.90 6.95 9.92
N THR A 114 26.95 7.72 10.22
CA THR A 114 28.16 7.16 10.87
C THR A 114 27.95 6.76 12.33
N SER A 115 26.85 7.19 12.94
CA SER A 115 26.41 6.86 14.29
C SER A 115 24.90 6.77 14.32
N ASP A 116 24.34 6.03 15.27
CA ASP A 116 22.90 6.00 15.51
C ASP A 116 22.33 7.41 15.64
N LEU A 117 21.14 7.59 15.08
CA LEU A 117 20.38 8.82 15.16
C LEU A 117 19.97 9.07 16.61
N THR A 118 19.96 10.34 17.01
CA THR A 118 19.46 10.74 18.34
C THR A 118 17.98 10.40 18.49
N ALA A 119 17.57 9.89 19.66
CA ALA A 119 16.18 9.55 19.98
C ALA A 119 15.25 10.77 20.01
N ASP A 120 13.96 10.54 19.75
CA ASP A 120 12.88 11.55 19.69
C ASP A 120 13.21 12.83 18.91
N THR A 121 14.05 12.73 17.88
CA THR A 121 14.60 13.88 17.16
C THR A 121 14.00 13.98 15.76
N LEU A 122 13.56 15.18 15.39
CA LEU A 122 13.09 15.48 14.04
C LEU A 122 14.29 15.76 13.12
N TYR A 123 14.40 14.99 12.04
CA TYR A 123 15.40 15.14 11.00
C TYR A 123 14.76 15.61 9.69
N ARG A 124 15.57 16.29 8.88
CA ARG A 124 15.27 16.65 7.50
C ARG A 124 16.33 16.05 6.60
N ALA A 125 15.90 15.25 5.63
CA ALA A 125 16.73 14.74 4.55
C ALA A 125 16.53 15.60 3.30
N THR A 126 17.61 15.79 2.54
CA THR A 126 17.64 16.64 1.35
C THR A 126 18.44 15.95 0.26
N ILE A 127 17.89 15.88 -0.96
CA ILE A 127 18.63 15.65 -2.19
C ILE A 127 18.65 16.94 -3.00
N SER A 128 19.84 17.48 -3.25
CA SER A 128 20.00 18.74 -3.96
C SER A 128 19.88 18.57 -5.48
N VAL A 129 19.70 19.69 -6.18
CA VAL A 129 19.70 19.76 -7.65
C VAL A 129 21.06 19.39 -8.29
N ALA A 130 22.10 19.15 -7.48
CA ALA A 130 23.38 18.66 -7.98
C ALA A 130 23.31 17.20 -8.45
N ALA A 131 22.32 16.41 -7.99
CA ALA A 131 22.07 15.06 -8.50
C ALA A 131 21.60 15.13 -9.97
N LYS A 132 22.33 14.45 -10.86
CA LYS A 132 22.05 14.44 -12.31
C LYS A 132 21.82 13.03 -12.84
N ASP A 133 20.99 12.92 -13.85
CA ASP A 133 20.84 11.68 -14.61
C ASP A 133 22.06 11.38 -15.50
N LEU A 134 22.06 10.23 -16.18
CA LEU A 134 23.14 9.85 -17.10
C LEU A 134 23.26 10.77 -18.32
N ALA A 135 22.20 11.51 -18.67
CA ALA A 135 22.21 12.52 -19.73
C ALA A 135 22.68 13.90 -19.23
N GLY A 136 22.98 14.04 -17.93
CA GLY A 136 23.44 15.28 -17.30
C GLY A 136 22.32 16.23 -16.86
N ALA A 137 21.04 15.84 -16.97
CA ALA A 137 19.92 16.65 -16.52
C ALA A 137 19.80 16.59 -14.98
N PRO A 138 19.73 17.74 -14.27
CA PRO A 138 19.59 17.79 -12.83
C PRO A 138 18.15 17.51 -12.36
N LEU A 139 17.95 17.28 -11.06
CA LEU A 139 16.62 17.40 -10.46
C LEU A 139 16.05 18.81 -10.73
N ALA A 140 14.75 18.89 -11.02
CA ALA A 140 14.08 20.18 -11.29
C ALA A 140 14.07 21.11 -10.06
N ALA A 141 13.99 20.53 -8.86
CA ALA A 141 14.11 21.20 -7.58
C ALA A 141 14.76 20.25 -6.56
N ALA A 142 15.30 20.80 -5.48
CA ALA A 142 15.78 19.97 -4.38
C ALA A 142 14.59 19.22 -3.76
N TYR A 143 14.79 17.93 -3.46
CA TYR A 143 13.80 17.11 -2.79
C TYR A 143 14.09 17.06 -1.30
N THR A 144 13.14 17.51 -0.48
CA THR A 144 13.29 17.55 0.99
C THR A 144 12.13 16.84 1.67
N TRP A 145 12.42 16.05 2.69
CA TRP A 145 11.41 15.39 3.52
C TRP A 145 11.88 15.32 4.97
N THR A 146 10.94 15.10 5.89
CA THR A 146 11.25 15.00 7.32
C THR A 146 10.82 13.66 7.91
N PHE A 147 11.44 13.27 9.03
CA PHE A 147 11.04 12.11 9.82
C PHE A 147 11.48 12.29 11.27
N LYS A 148 10.74 11.72 12.22
CA LYS A 148 11.04 11.75 13.66
C LYS A 148 11.46 10.37 14.14
N THR A 149 12.62 10.30 14.80
CA THR A 149 13.09 9.06 15.42
C THR A 149 12.25 8.69 16.64
N GLY A 150 12.15 7.39 16.91
CA GLY A 150 11.57 6.83 18.13
C GLY A 150 12.59 6.77 19.26
N LEU A 151 12.46 5.75 20.11
CA LEU A 151 13.32 5.52 21.27
C LEU A 151 14.19 4.26 21.16
N THR A 152 13.96 3.40 20.16
CA THR A 152 14.53 2.05 20.08
C THR A 152 15.34 1.83 18.81
N LEU A 153 16.30 0.89 18.90
CA LEU A 153 16.98 0.32 17.76
C LEU A 153 16.07 -0.69 17.06
N ASP A 154 16.27 -0.86 15.75
CA ASP A 154 15.70 -1.97 15.02
C ASP A 154 16.63 -3.17 15.13
N VAL A 155 16.13 -4.21 15.78
CA VAL A 155 16.80 -5.50 16.00
C VAL A 155 16.03 -6.64 15.32
N THR A 156 14.99 -6.31 14.55
CA THR A 156 14.19 -7.30 13.82
C THR A 156 14.97 -7.70 12.59
N ALA A 157 15.23 -8.99 12.43
CA ALA A 157 15.94 -9.48 11.26
C ALA A 157 14.97 -9.75 10.10
N PRO A 158 15.39 -9.48 8.85
CA PRO A 158 14.56 -9.77 7.69
C PRO A 158 14.42 -11.28 7.47
N THR A 159 13.28 -11.68 6.91
CA THR A 159 12.96 -13.05 6.48
C THR A 159 12.44 -13.07 5.05
N LEU A 160 12.48 -14.22 4.38
CA LEU A 160 11.80 -14.41 3.09
C LEU A 160 10.32 -14.69 3.28
N ILE A 161 9.48 -13.92 2.58
CA ILE A 161 8.01 -14.09 2.58
C ILE A 161 7.49 -14.77 1.30
N SER A 162 8.20 -14.61 0.18
CA SER A 162 7.88 -15.26 -1.09
C SER A 162 9.10 -15.44 -1.99
N THR A 163 9.07 -16.46 -2.84
CA THR A 163 10.02 -16.71 -3.93
C THR A 163 9.21 -16.83 -5.23
N GLY A 164 9.64 -16.20 -6.33
CA GLY A 164 8.91 -16.25 -7.61
C GLY A 164 8.86 -17.64 -8.24
N VAL A 165 9.62 -18.58 -7.70
CA VAL A 165 9.55 -20.00 -8.03
C VAL A 165 9.48 -20.76 -6.70
N ALA A 166 8.50 -21.65 -6.54
CA ALA A 166 8.35 -22.46 -5.33
C ALA A 166 9.52 -23.44 -5.18
N ASP A 167 9.89 -23.77 -3.94
CA ASP A 167 10.90 -24.80 -3.69
C ASP A 167 10.41 -26.17 -4.20
N GLY A 168 11.26 -26.84 -4.97
CA GLY A 168 10.97 -28.09 -5.66
C GLY A 168 10.16 -27.94 -6.97
N ALA A 169 9.91 -26.72 -7.46
CA ALA A 169 9.17 -26.53 -8.71
C ALA A 169 9.86 -27.22 -9.90
N THR A 170 9.05 -27.78 -10.79
CA THR A 170 9.47 -28.33 -12.09
C THR A 170 8.90 -27.49 -13.24
N ASP A 171 9.38 -27.75 -14.45
CA ASP A 171 8.90 -27.09 -15.67
C ASP A 171 9.05 -25.57 -15.67
N VAL A 172 10.07 -25.06 -14.99
CA VAL A 172 10.39 -23.63 -14.96
C VAL A 172 10.95 -23.19 -16.32
N PRO A 173 10.47 -22.08 -16.91
CA PRO A 173 11.00 -21.63 -18.19
C PRO A 173 12.50 -21.27 -18.12
N ILE A 174 13.24 -21.57 -19.18
CA ILE A 174 14.71 -21.37 -19.22
C ILE A 174 15.12 -19.89 -19.21
N ASN A 175 14.25 -18.99 -19.65
CA ASN A 175 14.45 -17.55 -19.66
C ASN A 175 13.83 -16.85 -18.43
N ARG A 176 13.36 -17.60 -17.42
CA ARG A 176 12.71 -17.02 -16.24
C ARG A 176 13.73 -16.46 -15.24
N ASN A 177 13.49 -15.22 -14.81
CA ASN A 177 14.18 -14.60 -13.69
C ASN A 177 13.80 -15.24 -12.34
N SER A 178 14.74 -15.27 -11.40
CA SER A 178 14.49 -15.73 -10.02
C SER A 178 14.21 -14.54 -9.10
N THR A 179 13.13 -14.58 -8.31
CA THR A 179 12.77 -13.48 -7.40
C THR A 179 12.70 -13.93 -5.94
N ALA A 180 12.98 -12.99 -5.03
CA ALA A 180 12.87 -13.15 -3.58
C ALA A 180 12.29 -11.88 -2.96
N THR A 181 11.19 -12.02 -2.21
CA THR A 181 10.53 -10.92 -1.50
C THR A 181 10.74 -11.06 0.00
N PHE A 182 11.14 -9.96 0.65
CA PHE A 182 11.52 -9.90 2.06
C PHE A 182 10.42 -9.31 2.96
N SER A 183 10.44 -9.65 4.25
CA SER A 183 9.49 -9.15 5.27
C SER A 183 9.64 -7.67 5.57
N GLU A 184 10.77 -7.07 5.20
CA GLU A 184 11.06 -5.65 5.38
C GLU A 184 12.05 -5.13 4.33
N SER A 185 12.32 -3.83 4.34
CA SER A 185 13.22 -3.21 3.38
C SER A 185 14.69 -3.57 3.63
N MET A 186 15.30 -4.18 2.63
CA MET A 186 16.70 -4.55 2.61
C MET A 186 17.60 -3.36 2.25
N ALA A 187 18.85 -3.37 2.71
CA ALA A 187 19.88 -2.46 2.24
C ALA A 187 20.24 -2.81 0.78
N PRO A 188 19.90 -1.96 -0.22
CA PRO A 188 20.02 -2.34 -1.63
C PRO A 188 21.44 -2.72 -2.04
N ALA A 189 22.45 -2.06 -1.46
CA ALA A 189 23.86 -2.32 -1.72
C ALA A 189 24.33 -3.72 -1.26
N THR A 190 23.54 -4.42 -0.44
CA THR A 190 23.84 -5.80 -0.03
C THR A 190 23.19 -6.85 -0.94
N LEU A 191 22.25 -6.47 -1.80
CA LEU A 191 21.54 -7.41 -2.67
C LEU A 191 21.78 -7.16 -4.15
N ALA A 192 21.64 -5.91 -4.59
CA ALA A 192 21.72 -5.55 -5.99
C ALA A 192 23.16 -5.58 -6.51
N SER A 193 23.30 -5.90 -7.79
CA SER A 193 24.61 -5.98 -8.46
C SER A 193 25.41 -4.69 -8.24
N PRO A 194 26.70 -4.78 -7.85
CA PRO A 194 27.58 -5.96 -7.91
C PRO A 194 27.56 -6.87 -6.67
N ALA A 195 26.67 -6.65 -5.69
CA ALA A 195 26.60 -7.50 -4.51
C ALA A 195 26.19 -8.94 -4.91
N THR A 196 26.82 -9.93 -4.30
CA THR A 196 26.67 -11.34 -4.66
C THR A 196 25.83 -12.13 -3.65
N ASN A 197 25.02 -11.45 -2.82
CA ASN A 197 24.24 -12.14 -1.80
C ASN A 197 22.97 -12.80 -2.35
N PHE A 198 22.59 -12.56 -3.61
CA PHE A 198 21.59 -13.39 -4.29
C PHE A 198 22.28 -14.16 -5.41
N THR A 199 22.44 -15.47 -5.23
CA THR A 199 23.13 -16.35 -6.17
C THR A 199 22.18 -17.40 -6.74
N VAL A 200 22.43 -17.81 -7.98
CA VAL A 200 21.84 -19.00 -8.60
C VAL A 200 22.97 -19.92 -9.05
N VAL A 201 22.90 -21.20 -8.69
CA VAL A 201 23.89 -22.23 -9.04
C VAL A 201 23.21 -23.46 -9.62
N LYS A 202 23.87 -24.19 -10.51
CA LYS A 202 23.44 -25.55 -10.86
C LYS A 202 23.60 -26.45 -9.63
N THR A 203 22.52 -27.11 -9.22
CA THR A 203 22.55 -27.96 -8.01
C THR A 203 23.54 -29.10 -8.18
N LEU A 204 23.58 -29.71 -9.37
CA LEU A 204 24.59 -30.69 -9.71
C LEU A 204 25.86 -29.99 -10.23
N GLY A 205 26.99 -30.25 -9.57
CA GLY A 205 28.30 -29.72 -9.97
C GLY A 205 28.60 -28.30 -9.49
N GLY A 206 27.63 -27.55 -8.95
CA GLY A 206 27.85 -26.29 -8.24
C GLY A 206 28.29 -25.11 -9.13
N ALA A 207 28.13 -25.20 -10.45
CA ALA A 207 28.49 -24.13 -11.36
C ALA A 207 27.60 -22.89 -11.14
N SER A 208 28.22 -21.72 -10.95
CA SER A 208 27.49 -20.45 -10.80
C SER A 208 26.85 -20.02 -12.11
N VAL A 209 25.59 -19.59 -12.05
CA VAL A 209 24.92 -18.90 -13.16
C VAL A 209 25.35 -17.44 -13.14
N ALA A 210 25.82 -16.93 -14.29
CA ALA A 210 26.08 -15.51 -14.44
C ALA A 210 24.75 -14.75 -14.55
N GLY A 211 24.64 -13.63 -13.84
CA GLY A 211 23.43 -12.83 -13.82
C GLY A 211 23.63 -11.52 -13.08
N THR A 212 22.63 -10.65 -13.15
CA THR A 212 22.57 -9.39 -12.43
C THR A 212 21.39 -9.37 -11.48
N VAL A 213 21.57 -8.79 -10.30
CA VAL A 213 20.49 -8.62 -9.32
C VAL A 213 19.99 -7.18 -9.34
N THR A 214 18.69 -6.99 -9.49
CA THR A 214 18.01 -5.72 -9.21
C THR A 214 17.24 -5.83 -7.89
N TYR A 215 17.04 -4.71 -7.20
CA TYR A 215 16.25 -4.66 -5.98
C TYR A 215 15.32 -3.43 -6.01
N VAL A 216 14.01 -3.67 -5.96
CA VAL A 216 12.98 -2.62 -6.01
C VAL A 216 11.89 -2.93 -4.98
N GLY A 217 11.53 -1.95 -4.16
CA GLY A 217 10.62 -2.15 -3.03
C GLY A 217 11.23 -3.11 -2.00
N ASN A 218 10.60 -4.26 -1.81
CA ASN A 218 11.08 -5.36 -0.97
C ASN A 218 11.42 -6.64 -1.77
N THR A 219 11.61 -6.53 -3.09
CA THR A 219 11.84 -7.68 -3.97
C THR A 219 13.18 -7.56 -4.66
N ALA A 220 14.02 -8.60 -4.53
CA ALA A 220 15.21 -8.81 -5.34
C ALA A 220 14.88 -9.70 -6.54
N THR A 221 15.43 -9.37 -7.71
CA THR A 221 15.27 -10.14 -8.95
C THR A 221 16.66 -10.46 -9.52
N PHE A 222 17.00 -11.75 -9.58
CA PHE A 222 18.17 -12.25 -10.29
C PHE A 222 17.80 -12.52 -11.75
N ASN A 223 18.44 -11.79 -12.67
CA ASN A 223 18.29 -11.95 -14.12
C ASN A 223 19.55 -12.66 -14.69
N PRO A 224 19.44 -13.93 -15.13
CA PRO A 224 20.53 -14.62 -15.82
C PRO A 224 21.01 -13.87 -17.07
N THR A 225 22.32 -13.85 -17.34
CA THR A 225 22.84 -13.20 -18.56
C THR A 225 22.52 -13.95 -19.86
N SER A 226 22.10 -15.21 -19.74
CA SER A 226 21.69 -16.08 -20.83
C SER A 226 20.63 -17.06 -20.34
N ASP A 227 19.81 -17.56 -21.24
CA ASP A 227 18.87 -18.65 -20.96
C ASP A 227 19.58 -19.81 -20.25
N LEU A 228 18.87 -20.38 -19.29
CA LEU A 228 19.33 -21.50 -18.49
C LEU A 228 19.29 -22.80 -19.29
N GLU A 229 20.09 -23.79 -18.89
CA GLU A 229 20.05 -25.11 -19.52
C GLU A 229 18.70 -25.80 -19.25
N PRO A 230 18.08 -26.44 -20.27
CA PRO A 230 16.85 -27.23 -20.11
C PRO A 230 17.06 -28.43 -19.17
N ASN A 231 15.97 -28.89 -18.55
CA ASN A 231 15.96 -30.07 -17.66
C ASN A 231 17.11 -30.08 -16.63
N THR A 232 17.41 -28.90 -16.08
CA THR A 232 18.54 -28.69 -15.17
C THR A 232 18.02 -28.13 -13.85
N GLN A 233 18.45 -28.73 -12.75
CA GLN A 233 18.10 -28.25 -11.42
C GLN A 233 19.05 -27.11 -11.00
N TYR A 234 18.46 -26.01 -10.58
CA TYR A 234 19.14 -24.85 -10.02
C TYR A 234 18.77 -24.67 -8.55
N THR A 235 19.69 -24.09 -7.79
CA THR A 235 19.49 -23.66 -6.41
C THR A 235 19.72 -22.15 -6.35
N SER A 236 18.70 -21.45 -5.88
CA SER A 236 18.78 -20.03 -5.56
C SER A 236 19.08 -19.86 -4.07
N THR A 237 19.87 -18.86 -3.71
CA THR A 237 20.28 -18.64 -2.32
C THR A 237 20.38 -17.15 -2.04
N ILE A 238 19.81 -16.72 -0.91
CA ILE A 238 20.16 -15.44 -0.29
C ILE A 238 21.19 -15.69 0.81
N LEU A 239 22.40 -15.18 0.62
CA LEU A 239 23.51 -15.35 1.55
C LEU A 239 23.34 -14.43 2.78
N ALA A 240 23.96 -14.82 3.90
CA ALA A 240 23.89 -14.10 5.17
C ALA A 240 24.45 -12.66 5.13
N GLY A 241 25.17 -12.29 4.08
CA GLY A 241 25.63 -10.91 3.86
C GLY A 241 24.51 -9.96 3.44
N ALA A 242 23.31 -10.45 3.11
CA ALA A 242 22.14 -9.62 2.86
C ALA A 242 21.59 -9.09 4.20
N THR A 243 21.52 -7.77 4.34
CA THR A 243 21.04 -7.12 5.57
C THR A 243 19.90 -6.15 5.29
N ASP A 244 19.09 -5.87 6.31
CA ASP A 244 18.13 -4.77 6.28
C ASP A 244 18.80 -3.38 6.31
N LEU A 245 17.99 -2.32 6.31
CA LEU A 245 18.45 -0.93 6.46
C LEU A 245 19.01 -0.59 7.86
N ALA A 246 18.86 -1.48 8.83
CA ALA A 246 19.33 -1.36 10.21
C ALA A 246 20.61 -2.18 10.49
N GLY A 247 21.04 -3.00 9.53
CA GLY A 247 22.21 -3.88 9.59
C GLY A 247 21.93 -5.29 10.10
N ASN A 248 20.66 -5.68 10.33
CA ASN A 248 20.33 -7.04 10.74
C ASN A 248 20.41 -7.99 9.54
N ALA A 249 21.11 -9.12 9.71
CA ALA A 249 21.28 -10.13 8.67
C ALA A 249 20.01 -10.96 8.47
N LEU A 250 19.78 -11.42 7.24
CA LEU A 250 18.68 -12.33 6.92
C LEU A 250 18.71 -13.58 7.82
N VAL A 251 17.57 -13.90 8.42
CA VAL A 251 17.36 -15.13 9.22
C VAL A 251 16.34 -16.06 8.55
N ALA A 252 16.29 -17.30 9.03
CA ALA A 252 15.31 -18.28 8.55
C ALA A 252 13.88 -17.80 8.85
N GLY A 253 13.01 -17.89 7.84
CA GLY A 253 11.60 -17.53 7.93
C GLY A 253 10.68 -18.68 7.55
N THR A 254 9.48 -18.35 7.07
CA THR A 254 8.48 -19.33 6.61
C THR A 254 8.77 -19.88 5.22
N ARG A 255 9.66 -19.23 4.45
CA ARG A 255 10.13 -19.69 3.14
C ARG A 255 11.53 -20.28 3.21
N ALA A 256 11.76 -21.28 2.36
CA ALA A 256 13.05 -21.96 2.27
C ALA A 256 14.15 -21.02 1.75
N ASN A 257 15.31 -21.07 2.40
CA ASN A 257 16.56 -20.47 1.92
C ASN A 257 17.71 -21.41 2.29
N PRO A 258 18.39 -22.05 1.32
CA PRO A 258 18.18 -21.95 -0.13
C PRO A 258 16.88 -22.61 -0.61
N TRP A 259 16.48 -22.35 -1.86
CA TRP A 259 15.39 -23.06 -2.55
C TRP A 259 15.84 -23.58 -3.91
N SER A 260 15.28 -24.71 -4.33
CA SER A 260 15.65 -25.44 -5.54
C SER A 260 14.50 -25.50 -6.53
N TRP A 261 14.81 -25.58 -7.83
CA TRP A 261 13.84 -25.65 -8.90
C TRP A 261 14.46 -26.22 -10.18
N THR A 262 13.64 -26.78 -11.07
CA THR A 262 14.11 -27.49 -12.27
C THR A 262 13.50 -26.87 -13.52
N THR A 263 14.35 -26.55 -14.50
CA THR A 263 13.90 -26.01 -15.79
C THR A 263 13.15 -27.04 -16.64
N ALA A 264 12.24 -26.57 -17.48
CA ALA A 264 11.47 -27.40 -18.40
C ALA A 264 12.36 -28.18 -19.38
N ALA A 265 11.86 -29.33 -19.83
CA ALA A 265 12.54 -30.19 -20.81
C ALA A 265 12.13 -29.86 -22.26
N GLY A 266 13.11 -29.80 -23.18
CA GLY A 266 12.85 -29.83 -24.63
C GLY A 266 12.48 -28.50 -25.30
N ALA A 267 11.97 -28.58 -26.54
CA ALA A 267 11.54 -27.43 -27.34
C ALA A 267 10.23 -26.85 -26.77
N GLY A 268 10.19 -25.53 -26.53
CA GLY A 268 9.12 -24.85 -25.79
C GLY A 268 9.46 -24.57 -24.31
N ALA A 269 10.71 -24.80 -23.90
CA ALA A 269 11.17 -24.51 -22.55
C ALA A 269 11.33 -23.01 -22.25
N ALA A 270 11.37 -22.14 -23.27
CA ALA A 270 11.35 -20.69 -23.07
C ALA A 270 9.89 -20.22 -23.04
N ASP A 271 9.60 -19.33 -22.10
CA ASP A 271 8.32 -18.65 -22.05
C ASP A 271 8.29 -17.52 -23.07
N SER A 272 7.40 -17.64 -24.05
CA SER A 272 7.14 -16.64 -25.08
C SER A 272 5.74 -16.03 -24.97
N THR A 273 5.03 -16.28 -23.87
CA THR A 273 3.69 -15.75 -23.66
C THR A 273 3.85 -14.32 -23.18
N ALA A 274 3.35 -13.37 -23.96
CA ALA A 274 3.46 -11.97 -23.59
C ALA A 274 2.38 -11.59 -22.55
N PRO A 275 2.72 -10.78 -21.54
CA PRO A 275 1.77 -10.40 -20.51
C PRO A 275 0.68 -9.50 -21.07
N THR A 276 -0.48 -9.53 -20.42
CA THR A 276 -1.65 -8.74 -20.80
C THR A 276 -2.29 -8.08 -19.59
N VAL A 277 -3.04 -7.00 -19.80
CA VAL A 277 -3.86 -6.38 -18.74
C VAL A 277 -5.19 -7.13 -18.61
N THR A 278 -5.44 -7.68 -17.43
CA THR A 278 -6.66 -8.46 -17.10
C THR A 278 -7.72 -7.61 -16.42
N LEU A 279 -7.31 -6.59 -15.66
CA LEU A 279 -8.20 -5.67 -14.93
C LEU A 279 -7.62 -4.25 -14.92
N THR A 280 -8.49 -3.24 -14.89
CA THR A 280 -8.13 -1.83 -14.75
C THR A 280 -9.03 -1.18 -13.71
N SER A 281 -8.47 -0.30 -12.89
CA SER A 281 -9.19 0.57 -11.96
C SER A 281 -8.70 2.00 -12.15
N PRO A 282 -9.56 3.01 -12.33
CA PRO A 282 -10.97 2.86 -12.69
C PRO A 282 -11.13 1.99 -13.94
N VAL A 283 -12.26 1.28 -14.03
CA VAL A 283 -12.57 0.49 -15.23
C VAL A 283 -12.64 1.39 -16.46
N ASN A 284 -12.32 0.85 -17.63
CA ASN A 284 -12.40 1.61 -18.87
C ASN A 284 -13.80 2.23 -19.07
N LEU A 285 -13.82 3.51 -19.44
CA LEU A 285 -14.98 4.38 -19.59
C LEU A 285 -15.75 4.68 -18.28
N ALA A 286 -15.16 4.42 -17.12
CA ALA A 286 -15.75 4.85 -15.84
C ALA A 286 -16.02 6.36 -15.85
N THR A 287 -17.16 6.78 -15.31
CA THR A 287 -17.53 8.18 -15.10
C THR A 287 -17.68 8.45 -13.61
N ASN A 288 -17.69 9.73 -13.22
CA ASN A 288 -17.77 10.15 -11.82
C ASN A 288 -16.66 9.54 -10.94
N VAL A 289 -15.47 9.32 -11.51
CA VAL A 289 -14.32 8.84 -10.75
C VAL A 289 -13.85 9.91 -9.79
N ASP A 290 -13.59 9.53 -8.54
CA ASP A 290 -13.12 10.45 -7.53
C ASP A 290 -11.79 11.13 -7.87
N LEU A 291 -11.60 12.37 -7.41
CA LEU A 291 -10.41 13.14 -7.78
C LEU A 291 -9.12 12.59 -7.15
N ASN A 292 -9.20 11.94 -5.99
CA ASN A 292 -8.06 11.30 -5.30
C ASN A 292 -7.90 9.81 -5.68
N LYS A 293 -8.58 9.33 -6.74
CA LYS A 293 -8.54 7.91 -7.11
C LYS A 293 -7.15 7.52 -7.60
N THR A 294 -6.60 6.44 -7.03
CA THR A 294 -5.45 5.73 -7.60
C THR A 294 -5.85 4.96 -8.84
N VAL A 295 -4.94 4.86 -9.80
CA VAL A 295 -5.17 4.18 -11.08
C VAL A 295 -4.37 2.88 -11.08
N SER A 296 -5.00 1.72 -11.23
CA SER A 296 -4.33 0.41 -11.21
C SER A 296 -4.60 -0.44 -12.45
N ALA A 297 -3.72 -1.41 -12.67
CA ALA A 297 -3.89 -2.47 -13.65
C ALA A 297 -3.39 -3.81 -13.08
N THR A 298 -4.14 -4.88 -13.30
CA THR A 298 -3.73 -6.26 -12.98
C THR A 298 -3.22 -6.93 -14.25
N PHE A 299 -2.10 -7.66 -14.14
CA PHE A 299 -1.50 -8.40 -15.26
C PHE A 299 -1.92 -9.88 -15.28
N SER A 300 -1.78 -10.53 -16.42
CA SER A 300 -2.03 -11.98 -16.58
C SER A 300 -1.00 -12.86 -15.89
N GLU A 301 0.13 -12.29 -15.52
CA GLU A 301 1.29 -12.98 -14.95
C GLU A 301 2.20 -12.00 -14.19
N GLU A 302 3.24 -12.55 -13.56
CA GLU A 302 4.21 -11.77 -12.77
C GLU A 302 5.12 -10.93 -13.68
N MET A 303 5.19 -9.64 -13.39
CA MET A 303 5.98 -8.65 -14.14
C MET A 303 7.35 -8.46 -13.51
N THR A 304 8.36 -8.13 -14.33
CA THR A 304 9.65 -7.64 -13.81
C THR A 304 9.46 -6.27 -13.18
N ASN A 305 9.53 -6.19 -11.84
CA ASN A 305 9.22 -4.99 -11.05
C ASN A 305 9.97 -3.73 -11.53
N SER A 306 11.26 -3.85 -11.89
CA SER A 306 12.06 -2.73 -12.39
C SER A 306 11.59 -2.16 -13.73
N THR A 307 10.73 -2.86 -14.47
CA THR A 307 10.15 -2.39 -15.74
C THR A 307 8.80 -1.70 -15.56
N ILE A 308 8.19 -1.77 -14.37
CA ILE A 308 6.93 -1.10 -14.04
C ILE A 308 7.22 0.21 -13.32
N THR A 309 7.29 1.30 -14.07
CA THR A 309 7.70 2.61 -13.57
C THR A 309 6.79 3.70 -14.10
N THR A 310 7.01 4.96 -13.68
CA THR A 310 6.24 6.10 -14.21
C THR A 310 6.53 6.43 -15.67
N THR A 311 7.51 5.77 -16.31
CA THR A 311 7.72 5.89 -17.77
C THR A 311 6.96 4.83 -18.55
N THR A 312 6.66 3.68 -17.92
CA THR A 312 5.93 2.58 -18.55
C THR A 312 4.48 2.53 -18.14
N PHE A 313 4.08 3.09 -17.00
CA PHE A 313 2.70 3.30 -16.58
C PHE A 313 2.45 4.80 -16.39
N THR A 314 1.74 5.40 -17.35
CA THR A 314 1.50 6.85 -17.43
C THR A 314 0.01 7.18 -17.33
N LEU A 315 -0.29 8.38 -16.83
CA LEU A 315 -1.63 8.95 -16.78
C LEU A 315 -1.61 10.37 -17.35
N ALA A 316 -2.57 10.74 -18.20
CA ALA A 316 -2.67 12.09 -18.77
C ALA A 316 -4.13 12.46 -19.09
N PRO A 317 -4.52 13.74 -19.03
CA PRO A 317 -5.81 14.17 -19.59
C PRO A 317 -5.90 13.81 -21.08
N THR A 318 -7.07 13.39 -21.56
CA THR A 318 -7.26 13.01 -22.97
C THR A 318 -7.23 14.23 -23.91
N ALA A 319 -7.48 15.44 -23.40
CA ALA A 319 -7.43 16.68 -24.18
C ALA A 319 -5.99 17.08 -24.53
N THR A 320 -5.77 17.55 -25.77
CA THR A 320 -4.45 17.96 -26.25
C THR A 320 -4.22 19.48 -26.09
N PRO A 321 -3.02 19.93 -25.68
CA PRO A 321 -1.84 19.12 -25.33
C PRO A 321 -1.97 18.47 -23.95
N ALA A 322 -1.71 17.16 -23.89
CA ALA A 322 -1.82 16.35 -22.69
C ALA A 322 -0.49 16.32 -21.93
N ALA A 323 -0.42 17.01 -20.80
CA ALA A 323 0.70 16.87 -19.86
C ALA A 323 0.50 15.60 -19.02
N LEU A 324 1.56 14.82 -18.81
CA LEU A 324 1.53 13.67 -17.91
C LEU A 324 1.21 14.13 -16.49
N VAL A 325 0.28 13.44 -15.84
CA VAL A 325 0.03 13.57 -14.40
C VAL A 325 1.27 13.09 -13.67
N SER A 326 1.73 13.88 -12.70
CA SER A 326 2.81 13.44 -11.82
C SER A 326 2.28 12.48 -10.77
N GLY A 327 2.97 11.36 -10.59
CA GLY A 327 2.60 10.34 -9.61
C GLY A 327 3.74 9.39 -9.30
N VAL A 328 3.42 8.41 -8.46
CA VAL A 328 4.28 7.29 -8.06
C VAL A 328 3.67 6.00 -8.63
N VAL A 329 4.50 5.09 -9.14
CA VAL A 329 4.07 3.76 -9.57
C VAL A 329 4.65 2.72 -8.63
N ILE A 330 3.80 1.83 -8.14
CA ILE A 330 4.16 0.71 -7.27
C ILE A 330 3.61 -0.56 -7.93
N TYR A 331 4.40 -1.64 -7.94
CA TYR A 331 3.95 -2.95 -8.40
C TYR A 331 4.06 -3.96 -7.26
N ASP A 332 3.01 -4.74 -7.06
CA ASP A 332 2.95 -5.85 -6.12
C ASP A 332 3.01 -7.18 -6.89
N PRO A 333 4.13 -7.93 -6.80
CA PRO A 333 4.29 -9.21 -7.50
C PRO A 333 3.43 -10.34 -6.92
N LEU A 334 2.88 -10.21 -5.70
CA LEU A 334 2.00 -11.24 -5.12
C LEU A 334 0.60 -11.18 -5.72
N THR A 335 0.13 -9.98 -6.04
CA THR A 335 -1.21 -9.74 -6.60
C THR A 335 -1.19 -9.45 -8.09
N ASN A 336 -0.01 -9.29 -8.69
CA ASN A 336 0.19 -8.84 -10.07
C ASN A 336 -0.46 -7.48 -10.37
N ILE A 337 -0.54 -6.60 -9.38
CA ILE A 337 -1.17 -5.28 -9.50
C ILE A 337 -0.11 -4.19 -9.56
N ALA A 338 -0.16 -3.38 -10.62
CA ALA A 338 0.52 -2.08 -10.66
C ALA A 338 -0.46 -0.96 -10.32
N THR A 339 -0.03 -0.03 -9.48
CA THR A 339 -0.81 1.12 -9.02
C THR A 339 -0.04 2.40 -9.27
N PHE A 340 -0.63 3.30 -10.05
CA PHE A 340 -0.26 4.69 -10.22
C PHE A 340 -1.02 5.55 -9.20
N ASN A 341 -0.30 6.19 -8.28
CA ASN A 341 -0.84 7.14 -7.32
C ASN A 341 -0.51 8.58 -7.74
N PRO A 342 -1.49 9.39 -8.18
CA PRO A 342 -1.28 10.80 -8.47
C PRO A 342 -0.76 11.58 -7.25
N ASN A 343 0.23 12.45 -7.44
CA ASN A 343 0.78 13.27 -6.35
C ASN A 343 -0.18 14.37 -5.86
N ALA A 344 -1.22 14.65 -6.66
CA ALA A 344 -2.25 15.61 -6.36
C ALA A 344 -3.58 15.09 -6.92
N ASN A 345 -4.69 15.56 -6.35
CA ASN A 345 -6.02 15.25 -6.86
C ASN A 345 -6.11 15.58 -8.36
N LEU A 346 -6.70 14.66 -9.11
CA LEU A 346 -7.04 14.83 -10.51
C LEU A 346 -8.02 16.00 -10.67
N THR A 347 -8.02 16.59 -11.86
CA THR A 347 -8.92 17.72 -12.17
C THR A 347 -10.35 17.19 -12.31
N ALA A 348 -11.34 17.91 -11.78
CA ALA A 348 -12.74 17.52 -11.87
C ALA A 348 -13.27 17.51 -13.32
N SER A 349 -14.27 16.68 -13.58
CA SER A 349 -14.95 16.57 -14.89
C SER A 349 -14.00 16.41 -16.08
N THR A 350 -12.86 15.75 -15.86
CA THR A 350 -11.78 15.62 -16.84
C THR A 350 -11.66 14.17 -17.27
N ASN A 351 -11.64 13.94 -18.58
CA ASN A 351 -11.34 12.62 -19.12
C ASN A 351 -9.82 12.39 -19.07
N TYR A 352 -9.41 11.29 -18.45
CA TYR A 352 -8.03 10.84 -18.33
C TYR A 352 -7.82 9.57 -19.13
N THR A 353 -6.62 9.42 -19.67
CA THR A 353 -6.12 8.22 -20.34
C THR A 353 -4.96 7.67 -19.53
N ALA A 354 -5.09 6.42 -19.10
CA ALA A 354 -4.01 5.65 -18.49
C ALA A 354 -3.42 4.69 -19.54
N THR A 355 -2.11 4.51 -19.52
CA THR A 355 -1.39 3.73 -20.53
C THR A 355 -0.28 2.94 -19.89
N ILE A 356 -0.19 1.65 -20.22
CA ILE A 356 0.97 0.82 -19.92
C ILE A 356 1.68 0.47 -21.22
N THR A 357 2.93 0.88 -21.37
CA THR A 357 3.69 0.69 -22.62
C THR A 357 4.28 -0.72 -22.69
N SER A 358 4.73 -1.13 -23.89
CA SER A 358 5.50 -2.36 -24.11
C SER A 358 6.89 -2.36 -23.44
N GLY A 359 7.30 -1.26 -22.80
CA GLY A 359 8.48 -1.24 -21.95
C GLY A 359 8.31 -2.06 -20.66
N ALA A 360 7.05 -2.31 -20.24
CA ALA A 360 6.73 -3.25 -19.16
C ALA A 360 6.91 -4.70 -19.66
N GLN A 361 7.69 -5.51 -18.93
CA GLN A 361 8.02 -6.88 -19.33
C GLN A 361 7.76 -7.87 -18.18
N ASP A 362 7.44 -9.11 -18.52
CA ASP A 362 7.34 -10.22 -17.55
C ASP A 362 8.73 -10.65 -17.04
N LEU A 363 8.77 -11.71 -16.20
CA LEU A 363 10.02 -12.30 -15.72
C LEU A 363 10.80 -13.10 -16.77
N ALA A 364 10.20 -13.36 -17.93
CA ALA A 364 10.80 -14.06 -19.07
C ALA A 364 11.35 -13.10 -20.14
N GLY A 365 11.11 -11.79 -19.97
CA GLY A 365 11.51 -10.73 -20.89
C GLY A 365 10.49 -10.44 -22.00
N ASN A 366 9.29 -11.02 -21.97
CA ASN A 366 8.27 -10.71 -22.96
C ASN A 366 7.62 -9.36 -22.66
N ALA A 367 7.50 -8.52 -23.68
CA ALA A 367 6.89 -7.20 -23.57
C ALA A 367 5.36 -7.28 -23.47
N LEU A 368 4.76 -6.43 -22.64
CA LEU A 368 3.30 -6.30 -22.51
C LEU A 368 2.63 -6.11 -23.87
N VAL A 369 1.66 -6.99 -24.17
CA VAL A 369 0.79 -6.80 -25.32
C VAL A 369 -0.13 -5.62 -25.05
N VAL A 370 -0.17 -4.70 -26.00
CA VAL A 370 -1.08 -3.55 -26.00
C VAL A 370 -2.18 -3.85 -27.02
N PRO A 371 -3.27 -4.56 -26.66
CA PRO A 371 -4.35 -4.84 -27.59
C PRO A 371 -5.03 -3.52 -28.02
N ALA A 372 -5.44 -3.45 -29.29
CA ALA A 372 -6.24 -2.33 -29.78
C ALA A 372 -7.53 -2.19 -28.94
N VAL A 373 -7.96 -0.93 -28.72
CA VAL A 373 -9.15 -0.58 -27.94
C VAL A 373 -10.34 -1.46 -28.34
N GLY A 374 -10.86 -2.26 -27.38
CA GLY A 374 -12.10 -3.04 -27.53
C GLY A 374 -11.98 -4.56 -27.69
N GLY A 375 -10.77 -5.13 -27.69
CA GLY A 375 -10.56 -6.59 -27.58
C GLY A 375 -10.54 -7.08 -26.13
N LEU A 376 -10.65 -8.41 -25.92
CA LEU A 376 -9.96 -9.08 -24.82
C LEU A 376 -8.52 -9.32 -25.28
N PRO A 377 -7.48 -9.09 -24.45
CA PRO A 377 -7.48 -8.62 -23.05
C PRO A 377 -7.98 -7.18 -22.88
N LYS A 378 -8.30 -6.75 -21.65
CA LYS A 378 -8.88 -5.42 -21.33
C LYS A 378 -8.08 -4.29 -22.01
N PRO A 379 -8.74 -3.18 -22.40
CA PRO A 379 -8.12 -2.16 -23.23
C PRO A 379 -6.94 -1.50 -22.51
N ASN A 380 -5.82 -1.41 -23.23
CA ASN A 380 -4.66 -0.63 -22.89
C ASN A 380 -4.28 0.16 -24.14
N PRO A 381 -4.36 1.50 -24.16
CA PRO A 381 -4.75 2.36 -23.04
C PRO A 381 -6.23 2.24 -22.65
N TRP A 382 -6.56 2.66 -21.43
CA TRP A 382 -7.95 2.83 -20.98
C TRP A 382 -8.21 4.27 -20.55
N THR A 383 -9.48 4.68 -20.58
CA THR A 383 -9.88 6.03 -20.21
C THR A 383 -10.90 6.04 -19.09
N PHE A 384 -10.97 7.12 -18.31
CA PHE A 384 -12.02 7.35 -17.32
C PHE A 384 -12.25 8.85 -17.12
N THR A 385 -13.46 9.25 -16.73
CA THR A 385 -13.82 10.64 -16.47
C THR A 385 -14.03 10.87 -14.99
N THR A 386 -13.29 11.84 -14.44
CA THR A 386 -13.44 12.25 -13.05
C THR A 386 -14.77 12.96 -12.80
N GLY A 387 -15.32 12.77 -11.61
CA GLY A 387 -16.47 13.51 -11.10
C GLY A 387 -16.03 14.83 -10.47
N THR A 388 -16.71 15.22 -9.39
CA THR A 388 -16.38 16.38 -8.56
C THR A 388 -16.05 16.00 -7.10
N GLY A 389 -16.29 14.74 -6.73
CA GLY A 389 -16.12 14.22 -5.37
C GLY A 389 -14.71 13.66 -5.11
N LEU A 390 -14.35 13.61 -3.84
CA LEU A 390 -13.22 12.82 -3.37
C LEU A 390 -13.75 11.49 -2.88
N ALA A 391 -13.02 10.41 -3.18
CA ALA A 391 -13.23 9.11 -2.60
C ALA A 391 -13.11 9.28 -1.09
N PRO A 392 -13.95 8.61 -0.31
CA PRO A 392 -13.79 8.57 1.12
C PRO A 392 -12.36 8.14 1.45
N GLY A 393 -11.68 8.92 2.29
CA GLY A 393 -10.48 8.42 2.94
C GLY A 393 -10.86 7.25 3.84
N ALA A 394 -9.95 6.30 4.04
CA ALA A 394 -10.06 5.39 5.17
C ALA A 394 -10.16 6.23 6.46
N ALA A 395 -10.99 5.81 7.42
CA ALA A 395 -11.05 6.50 8.70
C ALA A 395 -9.70 6.39 9.40
N ASP A 396 -9.11 7.53 9.79
CA ASP A 396 -7.91 7.56 10.60
C ASP A 396 -8.24 7.11 12.03
N LEU A 397 -7.82 5.90 12.38
CA LEU A 397 -8.06 5.29 13.69
C LEU A 397 -7.09 5.80 14.77
N LYS A 398 -6.04 6.55 14.42
CA LYS A 398 -5.09 7.16 15.36
C LYS A 398 -4.69 6.19 16.50
N SER A 399 -4.89 6.57 17.77
CA SER A 399 -4.47 5.77 18.91
C SER A 399 -5.31 4.51 19.15
N VAL A 400 -6.49 4.36 18.55
CA VAL A 400 -7.28 3.11 18.62
C VAL A 400 -6.89 2.09 17.56
N ALA A 401 -6.00 2.44 16.63
CA ALA A 401 -5.51 1.54 15.58
C ALA A 401 -4.92 0.19 16.08
N PRO A 402 -4.16 0.08 17.19
CA PRO A 402 -3.65 -1.22 17.63
C PRO A 402 -4.69 -2.09 18.35
N PHE A 403 -5.88 -1.56 18.65
CA PHE A 403 -6.89 -2.26 19.46
C PHE A 403 -7.71 -3.24 18.63
N GLY A 404 -7.68 -4.52 18.99
CA GLY A 404 -8.59 -5.54 18.48
C GLY A 404 -9.99 -5.38 19.05
N THR A 405 -10.09 -4.97 20.32
CA THR A 405 -11.39 -4.69 20.96
C THR A 405 -11.34 -3.45 21.83
N PHE A 406 -12.46 -2.73 21.89
CA PHE A 406 -12.64 -1.62 22.82
C PHE A 406 -14.05 -1.66 23.43
N GLY A 407 -14.14 -1.88 24.74
CA GLY A 407 -15.39 -2.05 25.48
C GLY A 407 -15.88 -0.78 26.16
N GLY A 408 -16.00 0.33 25.42
CA GLY A 408 -16.59 1.60 25.86
C GLY A 408 -16.41 1.93 27.34
N SER A 409 -17.52 2.25 28.00
CA SER A 409 -17.62 2.49 29.44
C SER A 409 -18.18 1.32 30.25
N ALA A 410 -18.67 0.27 29.58
CA ALA A 410 -19.27 -0.90 30.21
C ALA A 410 -18.34 -2.13 30.27
N GLY A 411 -17.15 -2.05 29.68
CA GLY A 411 -16.12 -3.08 29.80
C GLY A 411 -16.16 -4.16 28.72
N MET A 412 -15.50 -5.27 29.00
CA MET A 412 -15.29 -6.38 28.08
C MET A 412 -15.45 -7.73 28.79
N THR A 413 -16.12 -8.66 28.14
CA THR A 413 -16.37 -10.00 28.71
C THR A 413 -16.02 -11.08 27.71
N ASN A 414 -15.09 -11.95 28.07
CA ASN A 414 -14.88 -13.24 27.44
C ASN A 414 -15.54 -14.35 28.27
N GLN A 415 -16.21 -15.28 27.59
CA GLN A 415 -16.83 -16.47 28.18
C GLN A 415 -16.37 -17.77 27.50
N GLY A 416 -15.31 -17.73 26.70
CA GLY A 416 -14.73 -18.90 26.04
C GLY A 416 -13.29 -19.17 26.47
N THR A 417 -12.81 -20.38 26.22
CA THR A 417 -11.43 -20.82 26.53
C THR A 417 -10.51 -20.81 25.31
N LEU A 418 -11.06 -20.55 24.12
CA LEU A 418 -10.34 -20.49 22.85
C LEU A 418 -10.28 -19.06 22.29
N THR A 419 -10.54 -18.06 23.13
CA THR A 419 -10.48 -16.66 22.73
C THR A 419 -9.03 -16.20 22.63
N GLN A 420 -8.69 -15.58 21.50
CA GLN A 420 -7.36 -15.03 21.25
C GLN A 420 -7.47 -13.68 20.55
N ILE A 421 -6.85 -12.65 21.13
CA ILE A 421 -6.79 -11.31 20.54
C ILE A 421 -5.35 -11.04 20.12
N ASN A 422 -5.10 -10.95 18.82
CA ASN A 422 -3.82 -10.57 18.23
C ASN A 422 -3.79 -9.04 18.04
N GLY A 423 -3.59 -8.34 19.15
CA GLY A 423 -3.57 -6.89 19.26
C GLY A 423 -3.89 -6.43 20.69
N ASP A 424 -3.99 -5.13 20.89
CA ASP A 424 -4.34 -4.54 22.19
C ASP A 424 -5.85 -4.64 22.46
N ILE A 425 -6.27 -4.55 23.72
CA ILE A 425 -7.68 -4.34 24.08
C ILE A 425 -7.81 -3.23 25.10
N GLY A 426 -8.99 -2.61 25.19
CA GLY A 426 -9.18 -1.58 26.19
C GLY A 426 -10.61 -1.19 26.54
N THR A 427 -10.71 -0.45 27.64
CA THR A 427 -11.96 0.13 28.13
C THR A 427 -11.66 1.30 29.07
N ILE A 428 -12.59 2.25 29.20
CA ILE A 428 -12.52 3.28 30.24
C ILE A 428 -13.36 2.91 31.48
N ALA A 429 -13.88 1.70 31.54
CA ALA A 429 -14.60 1.21 32.71
C ALA A 429 -13.69 1.16 33.95
N THR A 430 -14.23 1.54 35.09
CA THR A 430 -13.46 1.69 36.34
C THR A 430 -13.71 0.58 37.35
N ASP A 431 -14.83 -0.12 37.24
CA ASP A 431 -15.19 -1.23 38.13
C ASP A 431 -14.40 -2.50 37.75
N THR A 432 -13.79 -3.14 38.75
CA THR A 432 -12.97 -4.35 38.58
C THR A 432 -13.69 -5.53 37.93
N SER A 433 -15.03 -5.55 37.98
CA SER A 433 -15.88 -6.58 37.38
C SER A 433 -16.19 -6.36 35.90
N THR A 434 -15.71 -5.25 35.32
CA THR A 434 -16.03 -4.86 33.94
C THR A 434 -15.08 -5.45 32.90
N VAL A 435 -13.89 -5.90 33.30
CA VAL A 435 -13.00 -6.68 32.43
C VAL A 435 -12.94 -8.09 32.98
N THR A 436 -13.37 -9.06 32.17
CA THR A 436 -13.55 -10.45 32.63
C THR A 436 -13.13 -11.46 31.55
N GLY A 437 -12.40 -12.49 31.97
CA GLY A 437 -11.98 -13.60 31.13
C GLY A 437 -10.78 -13.33 30.23
N PHE A 438 -9.87 -12.42 30.61
CA PHE A 438 -8.70 -12.09 29.80
C PHE A 438 -7.41 -12.07 30.61
N HIS A 439 -6.30 -12.37 29.93
CA HIS A 439 -4.95 -12.10 30.39
C HIS A 439 -4.06 -11.55 29.26
N ASP A 440 -3.04 -10.78 29.61
CA ASP A 440 -2.13 -10.14 28.65
C ASP A 440 -0.69 -10.66 28.71
N VAL A 441 0.15 -10.22 27.76
CA VAL A 441 1.57 -10.63 27.70
C VAL A 441 2.42 -10.08 28.83
N ASN A 442 1.93 -9.05 29.54
CA ASN A 442 2.61 -8.46 30.69
C ASN A 442 2.30 -9.21 31.99
N GLY A 443 1.38 -10.18 31.95
CA GLY A 443 0.99 -11.03 33.07
C GLY A 443 -0.15 -10.48 33.92
N ASP A 444 -0.88 -9.46 33.46
CA ASP A 444 -2.12 -9.03 34.09
C ASP A 444 -3.27 -9.97 33.69
N ILE A 445 -4.06 -10.40 34.69
CA ILE A 445 -5.20 -11.32 34.54
C ILE A 445 -6.45 -10.66 35.13
N TYR A 446 -7.55 -10.70 34.38
CA TYR A 446 -8.83 -10.09 34.71
C TYR A 446 -9.93 -11.15 34.80
N THR A 447 -10.23 -11.60 36.02
CA THR A 447 -11.32 -12.52 36.37
C THR A 447 -11.42 -13.75 35.46
N GLU A 448 -10.33 -14.52 35.38
CA GLU A 448 -10.32 -15.80 34.66
C GLU A 448 -10.69 -16.98 35.57
N THR A 449 -11.36 -17.96 34.96
CA THR A 449 -11.77 -19.25 35.52
C THR A 449 -11.43 -20.34 34.50
N GLY A 450 -11.63 -21.61 34.84
CA GLY A 450 -11.45 -22.72 33.88
C GLY A 450 -12.34 -22.66 32.64
N SER A 451 -13.34 -21.77 32.58
CA SER A 451 -14.32 -21.68 31.50
C SER A 451 -14.21 -20.43 30.63
N ASN A 452 -13.35 -19.46 30.96
CA ASN A 452 -13.28 -18.17 30.26
C ASN A 452 -11.85 -17.63 30.10
N ILE A 453 -10.93 -18.49 29.66
CA ILE A 453 -9.52 -18.11 29.46
C ILE A 453 -9.35 -17.45 28.09
N GLY A 454 -8.94 -16.19 28.07
CA GLY A 454 -8.81 -15.40 26.85
C GLY A 454 -7.43 -14.75 26.74
N ALA A 455 -6.64 -15.18 25.76
CA ALA A 455 -5.30 -14.65 25.57
C ALA A 455 -5.31 -13.34 24.78
N VAL A 456 -4.62 -12.32 25.29
CA VAL A 456 -4.35 -11.07 24.58
C VAL A 456 -2.87 -11.01 24.22
N ASN A 457 -2.55 -11.18 22.94
CA ASN A 457 -1.21 -11.02 22.38
C ASN A 457 -0.92 -9.53 22.12
N GLY A 458 -1.04 -8.75 23.18
CA GLY A 458 -0.95 -7.30 23.24
C GLY A 458 -1.09 -6.86 24.69
N THR A 459 -1.38 -5.59 24.93
CA THR A 459 -1.58 -5.05 26.28
C THR A 459 -3.07 -4.77 26.56
N ILE A 460 -3.50 -4.99 27.80
CA ILE A 460 -4.83 -4.58 28.26
C ILE A 460 -4.75 -3.16 28.84
N TYR A 461 -5.32 -2.18 28.14
CA TYR A 461 -5.39 -0.79 28.58
C TYR A 461 -6.74 -0.50 29.26
N THR A 462 -6.72 -0.23 30.56
CA THR A 462 -7.96 -0.03 31.33
C THR A 462 -7.79 0.97 32.48
N CYS A 463 -8.92 1.50 32.95
CA CYS A 463 -9.03 2.38 34.11
C CYS A 463 -9.42 1.63 35.40
N THR A 464 -9.26 0.30 35.41
CA THR A 464 -9.47 -0.57 36.58
C THR A 464 -8.21 -1.37 36.92
N THR A 465 -8.23 -2.12 38.03
CA THR A 465 -7.13 -3.00 38.44
C THR A 465 -7.30 -4.41 37.87
N SER A 466 -6.20 -5.09 37.56
CA SER A 466 -6.23 -6.53 37.31
C SER A 466 -6.62 -7.32 38.57
N THR A 467 -7.13 -8.53 38.40
CA THR A 467 -7.39 -9.45 39.52
C THR A 467 -6.07 -9.97 40.09
N THR A 468 -5.12 -10.28 39.21
CA THR A 468 -3.76 -10.66 39.56
C THR A 468 -2.79 -10.12 38.51
N GLY A 469 -1.57 -9.79 38.92
CA GLY A 469 -0.53 -9.32 38.01
C GLY A 469 0.04 -7.96 38.42
N PRO A 470 0.87 -7.34 37.57
CA PRO A 470 1.54 -6.08 37.87
C PRO A 470 0.61 -4.92 38.27
N THR A 471 -0.63 -4.88 37.77
CA THR A 471 -1.58 -3.79 38.04
C THR A 471 -2.67 -4.14 39.07
N SER A 472 -2.52 -5.23 39.83
CA SER A 472 -3.59 -5.70 40.73
C SER A 472 -3.74 -4.86 42.01
N ALA A 473 -2.71 -4.11 42.40
CA ALA A 473 -2.72 -3.29 43.61
C ALA A 473 -3.30 -1.88 43.40
N THR A 474 -3.12 -1.32 42.20
CA THR A 474 -3.49 0.06 41.86
C THR A 474 -3.69 0.21 40.36
N VAL A 475 -4.65 1.07 39.97
CA VAL A 475 -4.88 1.42 38.56
C VAL A 475 -3.62 2.01 37.95
N ASN A 476 -3.27 1.57 36.74
CA ASN A 476 -2.20 2.17 35.96
C ASN A 476 -2.73 3.42 35.23
N ALA A 477 -2.34 4.60 35.72
CA ALA A 477 -2.80 5.88 35.17
C ALA A 477 -2.42 6.08 33.69
N ALA A 478 -1.22 5.67 33.28
CA ALA A 478 -0.80 5.78 31.88
C ALA A 478 -1.64 4.89 30.95
N ASN A 479 -1.99 3.69 31.40
CA ASN A 479 -2.87 2.80 30.64
C ASN A 479 -4.29 3.38 30.53
N CYS A 480 -4.81 3.99 31.60
CA CYS A 480 -6.10 4.66 31.59
C CYS A 480 -6.12 5.89 30.65
N ASP A 481 -5.04 6.67 30.61
CA ASP A 481 -4.90 7.81 29.69
C ASP A 481 -4.89 7.35 28.22
N ILE A 482 -4.15 6.27 27.90
CA ILE A 482 -4.14 5.66 26.56
C ILE A 482 -5.53 5.14 26.19
N ALA A 483 -6.21 4.40 27.08
CA ALA A 483 -7.57 3.92 26.85
C ALA A 483 -8.56 5.07 26.62
N THR A 484 -8.42 6.16 27.39
CA THR A 484 -9.26 7.35 27.26
C THR A 484 -9.07 8.01 25.90
N GLN A 485 -7.84 8.20 25.45
CA GLN A 485 -7.57 8.78 24.13
C GLN A 485 -8.03 7.86 22.99
N ALA A 486 -7.81 6.54 23.11
CA ALA A 486 -8.27 5.57 22.12
C ALA A 486 -9.81 5.61 21.96
N ARG A 487 -10.56 5.76 23.05
CA ARG A 487 -12.01 5.94 22.96
C ARG A 487 -12.40 7.23 22.21
N LEU A 488 -11.71 8.33 22.46
CA LEU A 488 -11.98 9.60 21.76
C LEU A 488 -11.70 9.49 20.27
N ASP A 489 -10.60 8.84 19.89
CA ASP A 489 -10.25 8.59 18.49
C ASP A 489 -11.25 7.63 17.81
N ALA A 490 -11.78 6.65 18.53
CA ALA A 490 -12.87 5.79 18.05
C ALA A 490 -14.17 6.57 17.80
N VAL A 491 -14.49 7.55 18.67
CA VAL A 491 -15.64 8.46 18.50
C VAL A 491 -15.44 9.36 17.28
N ASP A 492 -14.22 9.90 17.09
CA ASP A 492 -13.88 10.70 15.90
C ASP A 492 -14.06 9.89 14.62
N ALA A 493 -13.53 8.66 14.59
CA ALA A 493 -13.68 7.75 13.46
C ALA A 493 -15.16 7.40 13.18
N TYR A 494 -15.94 7.12 14.22
CA TYR A 494 -17.39 6.88 14.09
C TYR A 494 -18.13 8.06 13.45
N ASN A 495 -17.89 9.27 13.94
CA ASN A 495 -18.52 10.48 13.42
C ASN A 495 -18.08 10.75 11.98
N TYR A 496 -16.79 10.61 11.67
CA TYR A 496 -16.27 10.71 10.32
C TYR A 496 -16.99 9.75 9.37
N LEU A 497 -17.04 8.46 9.72
CA LEU A 497 -17.68 7.43 8.90
C LEU A 497 -19.17 7.67 8.71
N ARG A 498 -19.89 8.11 9.74
CA ARG A 498 -21.32 8.44 9.68
C ARG A 498 -21.60 9.63 8.75
N ASP A 499 -20.71 10.61 8.76
CA ASP A 499 -20.91 11.88 8.05
C ASP A 499 -20.38 11.86 6.60
N LEU A 500 -19.75 10.74 6.19
CA LEU A 500 -19.38 10.53 4.79
C LEU A 500 -20.61 10.60 3.87
N PRO A 501 -20.52 11.29 2.72
CA PRO A 501 -21.56 11.24 1.70
C PRO A 501 -21.82 9.80 1.25
N SER A 502 -23.09 9.44 1.09
CA SER A 502 -23.50 8.11 0.62
C SER A 502 -23.35 7.99 -0.91
N ASP A 503 -22.69 6.93 -1.37
CA ASP A 503 -22.61 6.55 -2.79
C ASP A 503 -23.80 5.67 -3.22
N GLY A 504 -24.51 5.07 -2.27
CA GLY A 504 -25.64 4.20 -2.56
C GLY A 504 -26.42 3.69 -1.35
N VAL A 505 -27.58 3.08 -1.62
CA VAL A 505 -28.42 2.45 -0.58
C VAL A 505 -27.86 1.09 -0.21
N LEU A 506 -27.70 0.83 1.09
CA LEU A 506 -27.31 -0.47 1.62
C LEU A 506 -28.56 -1.35 1.82
N ALA A 507 -28.58 -2.54 1.23
CA ALA A 507 -29.72 -3.45 1.36
C ALA A 507 -29.90 -3.96 2.81
N GLY A 508 -31.13 -4.32 3.19
CA GLY A 508 -31.42 -4.81 4.55
C GLY A 508 -30.86 -6.21 4.84
N ASN A 509 -30.66 -7.05 3.82
CA ASN A 509 -29.92 -8.32 3.92
C ASN A 509 -28.87 -8.36 2.80
N LEU A 510 -27.61 -8.60 3.15
CA LEU A 510 -26.48 -8.59 2.20
C LEU A 510 -26.05 -10.00 1.77
N ALA A 511 -26.71 -11.04 2.26
CA ALA A 511 -26.36 -12.43 1.95
C ALA A 511 -26.38 -12.71 0.44
N GLY A 512 -25.31 -13.36 -0.06
CA GLY A 512 -25.16 -13.74 -1.46
C GLY A 512 -24.85 -12.57 -2.41
N THR A 513 -24.61 -11.38 -1.89
CA THR A 513 -24.30 -10.20 -2.71
C THR A 513 -22.79 -9.99 -2.87
N THR A 514 -22.41 -9.31 -3.95
CA THR A 514 -21.08 -8.74 -4.13
C THR A 514 -21.19 -7.22 -4.11
N ILE A 515 -20.44 -6.58 -3.23
CA ILE A 515 -20.41 -5.13 -3.07
C ILE A 515 -19.03 -4.62 -3.51
N ASN A 516 -19.04 -3.52 -4.26
CA ASN A 516 -17.85 -2.84 -4.76
C ASN A 516 -17.45 -1.72 -3.78
N PRO A 517 -16.29 -1.06 -3.93
CA PRO A 517 -15.86 -0.02 -3.02
C PRO A 517 -16.80 1.19 -3.05
N GLY A 518 -16.99 1.82 -1.89
CA GLY A 518 -17.86 2.99 -1.72
C GLY A 518 -18.49 3.09 -0.33
N VAL A 519 -19.31 4.12 -0.15
CA VAL A 519 -20.11 4.38 1.07
C VAL A 519 -21.56 3.98 0.84
N TYR A 520 -22.08 3.06 1.66
CA TYR A 520 -23.44 2.55 1.54
C TYR A 520 -24.22 2.79 2.83
N THR A 521 -25.44 3.30 2.70
CA THR A 521 -26.23 3.73 3.87
C THR A 521 -27.57 3.00 3.98
N ASN A 522 -27.89 2.53 5.19
CA ASN A 522 -29.22 2.05 5.57
C ASN A 522 -29.58 2.61 6.95
N ALA A 523 -30.67 3.37 7.06
CA ALA A 523 -31.09 3.98 8.33
C ALA A 523 -31.68 2.98 9.36
N SER A 524 -31.91 1.72 8.96
CA SER A 524 -32.48 0.64 9.78
C SER A 524 -31.43 -0.41 10.14
N SER A 525 -31.88 -1.62 10.49
CA SER A 525 -31.00 -2.76 10.73
C SER A 525 -30.58 -3.42 9.41
N VAL A 526 -29.34 -3.90 9.39
CA VAL A 526 -28.76 -4.68 8.28
C VAL A 526 -28.37 -6.05 8.80
N LYS A 527 -28.57 -7.07 7.97
CA LYS A 527 -28.13 -8.43 8.28
C LYS A 527 -27.35 -9.08 7.15
N ILE A 528 -26.60 -10.11 7.50
CA ILE A 528 -25.97 -11.06 6.58
C ILE A 528 -26.45 -12.43 7.06
N GLU A 529 -27.50 -12.92 6.43
CA GLU A 529 -28.19 -14.15 6.84
C GLU A 529 -28.63 -14.96 5.62
N GLY A 530 -28.21 -16.23 5.57
CA GLY A 530 -28.57 -17.17 4.50
C GLY A 530 -27.56 -17.31 3.36
N GLY A 531 -26.38 -16.69 3.48
CA GLY A 531 -25.27 -16.77 2.53
C GLY A 531 -24.18 -15.72 2.81
N ASP A 532 -22.97 -15.97 2.31
CA ASP A 532 -21.81 -15.10 2.51
C ASP A 532 -21.95 -13.78 1.74
N LEU A 533 -21.26 -12.74 2.21
CA LEU A 533 -21.12 -11.45 1.52
C LEU A 533 -19.74 -11.38 0.86
N THR A 534 -19.65 -10.95 -0.40
CA THR A 534 -18.36 -10.67 -1.05
C THR A 534 -18.11 -9.17 -1.16
N LEU A 535 -16.93 -8.70 -0.74
CA LEU A 535 -16.43 -7.35 -0.98
C LEU A 535 -15.34 -7.43 -2.04
N ASP A 536 -15.62 -6.91 -3.24
CA ASP A 536 -14.69 -6.96 -4.36
C ASP A 536 -14.07 -5.59 -4.59
N ALA A 537 -12.77 -5.46 -4.35
CA ALA A 537 -12.05 -4.20 -4.55
C ALA A 537 -11.70 -3.91 -6.01
N LEU A 538 -12.06 -4.79 -6.95
CA LEU A 538 -11.87 -4.58 -8.38
C LEU A 538 -10.41 -4.29 -8.77
N GLY A 539 -9.46 -4.92 -8.07
CA GLY A 539 -8.01 -4.76 -8.30
C GLY A 539 -7.39 -3.54 -7.63
N ASP A 540 -8.08 -2.88 -6.69
CA ASP A 540 -7.56 -1.74 -5.93
C ASP A 540 -7.37 -2.12 -4.47
N ALA A 541 -6.14 -2.48 -4.09
CA ALA A 541 -5.85 -2.86 -2.70
C ALA A 541 -6.11 -1.74 -1.68
N ASN A 542 -6.17 -0.48 -2.12
CA ASN A 542 -6.47 0.67 -1.26
C ASN A 542 -7.96 1.01 -1.25
N ALA A 543 -8.80 0.19 -1.87
CA ALA A 543 -10.22 0.45 -1.96
C ALA A 543 -10.89 0.42 -0.60
N VAL A 544 -11.73 1.42 -0.34
CA VAL A 544 -12.44 1.59 0.94
C VAL A 544 -13.90 1.19 0.80
N PHE A 545 -14.38 0.42 1.77
CA PHE A 545 -15.78 0.04 1.91
C PHE A 545 -16.30 0.64 3.22
N VAL A 546 -17.35 1.47 3.15
CA VAL A 546 -17.99 2.03 4.34
C VAL A 546 -19.46 1.63 4.35
N PHE A 547 -19.89 1.00 5.44
CA PHE A 547 -21.27 0.63 5.69
C PHE A 547 -21.81 1.47 6.85
N GLN A 548 -22.72 2.40 6.54
CA GLN A 548 -23.42 3.25 7.50
C GLN A 548 -24.77 2.60 7.85
N ILE A 549 -24.89 2.08 9.07
CA ILE A 549 -26.06 1.31 9.53
C ILE A 549 -26.71 2.08 10.68
N GLY A 550 -27.95 2.51 10.52
CA GLY A 550 -28.64 3.37 11.49
C GLY A 550 -29.07 2.65 12.77
N SER A 551 -29.22 1.31 12.73
CA SER A 551 -29.58 0.50 13.89
C SER A 551 -28.59 -0.64 14.14
N THR A 552 -28.99 -1.90 13.96
CA THR A 552 -28.17 -3.07 14.31
C THR A 552 -27.54 -3.72 13.08
N LEU A 553 -26.36 -4.30 13.28
CA LEU A 553 -25.74 -5.25 12.34
C LEU A 553 -25.87 -6.67 12.89
N THR A 554 -26.40 -7.60 12.10
CA THR A 554 -26.48 -9.02 12.47
C THR A 554 -25.83 -9.89 11.40
N VAL A 555 -24.74 -10.58 11.74
CA VAL A 555 -24.08 -11.55 10.86
C VAL A 555 -24.34 -12.94 11.40
N GLY A 556 -24.86 -13.84 10.56
CA GLY A 556 -25.37 -15.13 11.02
C GLY A 556 -26.74 -15.02 11.71
N GLY A 557 -27.55 -16.07 11.60
CA GLY A 557 -28.84 -16.15 12.27
C GLY A 557 -28.75 -16.82 13.65
N PRO A 558 -29.75 -16.66 14.53
CA PRO A 558 -29.84 -17.44 15.76
C PRO A 558 -30.09 -18.94 15.47
N GLY A 559 -29.53 -19.84 16.29
CA GLY A 559 -29.81 -21.28 16.21
C GLY A 559 -29.11 -22.00 15.04
N ALA A 560 -29.83 -22.87 14.32
CA ALA A 560 -29.29 -23.72 13.25
C ALA A 560 -28.98 -22.99 11.92
N ALA A 561 -29.04 -21.65 11.90
CA ALA A 561 -28.57 -20.87 10.78
C ALA A 561 -27.04 -20.95 10.71
N PHE A 562 -26.48 -21.32 9.56
CA PHE A 562 -25.04 -21.44 9.39
C PHE A 562 -24.33 -20.10 9.65
N PRO A 563 -23.13 -20.11 10.24
CA PRO A 563 -22.31 -18.91 10.33
C PRO A 563 -22.07 -18.33 8.93
N GLN A 564 -22.01 -17.01 8.84
CA GLN A 564 -21.75 -16.30 7.59
C GLN A 564 -20.35 -15.74 7.60
N SER A 565 -19.76 -15.65 6.41
CA SER A 565 -18.45 -15.05 6.19
C SER A 565 -18.55 -13.84 5.26
N ILE A 566 -17.63 -12.90 5.48
CA ILE A 566 -17.33 -11.85 4.52
C ILE A 566 -16.09 -12.30 3.74
N ILE A 567 -16.20 -12.30 2.42
CA ILE A 567 -15.15 -12.73 1.50
C ILE A 567 -14.54 -11.48 0.88
N LEU A 568 -13.24 -11.28 1.07
CA LEU A 568 -12.48 -10.22 0.40
C LEU A 568 -12.00 -10.72 -0.98
N ALA A 569 -12.31 -9.97 -2.03
CA ALA A 569 -11.95 -10.26 -3.41
C ALA A 569 -11.31 -9.04 -4.08
N GLY A 570 -10.67 -9.25 -5.23
CA GLY A 570 -10.10 -8.17 -6.04
C GLY A 570 -9.07 -7.31 -5.31
N GLY A 571 -8.34 -7.88 -4.33
CA GLY A 571 -7.35 -7.15 -3.53
C GLY A 571 -7.91 -6.41 -2.32
N ALA A 572 -9.20 -6.56 -2.00
CA ALA A 572 -9.80 -5.94 -0.82
C ALA A 572 -9.03 -6.31 0.44
N GLN A 573 -8.79 -5.34 1.31
CA GLN A 573 -8.09 -5.53 2.58
C GLN A 573 -9.01 -5.16 3.73
N ALA A 574 -9.02 -6.00 4.78
CA ALA A 574 -9.83 -5.78 5.98
C ALA A 574 -9.60 -4.39 6.61
N LYS A 575 -8.37 -3.87 6.54
CA LYS A 575 -8.05 -2.54 7.09
C LYS A 575 -8.78 -1.37 6.41
N ASN A 576 -9.33 -1.59 5.22
CA ASN A 576 -10.09 -0.60 4.47
C ASN A 576 -11.61 -0.86 4.48
N VAL A 577 -12.09 -1.81 5.28
CA VAL A 577 -13.51 -2.11 5.46
C VAL A 577 -13.99 -1.54 6.80
N PHE A 578 -15.02 -0.70 6.77
CA PHE A 578 -15.56 -0.01 7.95
C PHE A 578 -17.06 -0.23 8.10
N TRP A 579 -17.47 -0.64 9.30
CA TRP A 579 -18.87 -0.82 9.68
C TRP A 579 -19.22 0.18 10.77
N GLN A 580 -19.90 1.26 10.40
CA GLN A 580 -20.45 2.23 11.34
C GLN A 580 -21.86 1.75 11.74
N VAL A 581 -22.06 1.40 13.00
CA VAL A 581 -23.30 0.78 13.49
C VAL A 581 -23.95 1.64 14.57
N GLY A 582 -25.16 2.09 14.31
CA GLY A 582 -25.89 3.05 15.15
C GLY A 582 -26.25 2.53 16.54
N THR A 583 -26.37 1.21 16.71
CA THR A 583 -26.58 0.57 18.01
C THR A 583 -25.61 -0.59 18.21
N ALA A 584 -26.06 -1.84 18.13
CA ALA A 584 -25.26 -3.01 18.45
C ALA A 584 -24.97 -3.89 17.21
N ALA A 585 -23.81 -4.53 17.22
CA ALA A 585 -23.43 -5.56 16.26
C ALA A 585 -23.43 -6.95 16.92
N THR A 586 -24.06 -7.93 16.28
CA THR A 586 -24.06 -9.34 16.71
C THR A 586 -23.48 -10.18 15.59
N ILE A 587 -22.33 -10.82 15.86
CA ILE A 587 -21.54 -11.54 14.86
C ILE A 587 -21.53 -13.03 15.19
N ASN A 588 -22.09 -13.82 14.29
CA ASN A 588 -22.15 -15.27 14.29
C ASN A 588 -22.47 -15.84 15.68
N ALA A 589 -23.66 -15.52 16.20
CA ALA A 589 -24.10 -15.96 17.54
C ALA A 589 -24.04 -17.50 17.73
N GLY A 590 -24.14 -18.28 16.65
CA GLY A 590 -24.00 -19.75 16.64
C GLY A 590 -22.54 -20.27 16.57
N GLY A 591 -21.54 -19.39 16.60
CA GLY A 591 -20.12 -19.76 16.42
C GLY A 591 -19.74 -20.01 14.96
N GLY A 592 -18.44 -19.94 14.66
CA GLY A 592 -17.91 -20.10 13.30
C GLY A 592 -17.99 -18.85 12.41
N GLY A 593 -17.47 -18.96 11.18
CA GLY A 593 -17.50 -17.88 10.17
C GLY A 593 -16.46 -16.78 10.40
N THR A 594 -16.34 -15.90 9.40
CA THR A 594 -15.30 -14.87 9.35
C THR A 594 -15.91 -13.48 9.12
N MET A 595 -15.62 -12.56 10.02
CA MET A 595 -15.93 -11.15 9.89
C MET A 595 -14.69 -10.39 9.40
N GLU A 596 -14.88 -9.43 8.50
CA GLU A 596 -13.81 -8.62 7.91
C GLU A 596 -14.09 -7.14 8.15
N GLY A 597 -13.11 -6.41 8.69
CA GLY A 597 -13.17 -4.96 8.84
C GLY A 597 -13.26 -4.41 10.26
N THR A 598 -13.22 -3.09 10.36
CA THR A 598 -13.35 -2.35 11.62
C THR A 598 -14.81 -2.06 11.90
N ILE A 599 -15.36 -2.68 12.96
CA ILE A 599 -16.71 -2.42 13.47
C ILE A 599 -16.62 -1.32 14.52
N ILE A 600 -17.33 -0.23 14.32
CA ILE A 600 -17.51 0.82 15.33
C ILE A 600 -19.00 0.95 15.62
N ALA A 601 -19.40 0.44 16.79
CA ALA A 601 -20.78 0.37 17.24
C ALA A 601 -20.99 1.26 18.47
N ASP A 602 -22.08 2.01 18.50
CA ASP A 602 -22.39 2.85 19.66
C ASP A 602 -22.66 2.00 20.92
N SER A 603 -23.51 0.99 20.78
CA SER A 603 -24.18 0.28 21.88
C SER A 603 -23.78 -1.21 22.03
N GLY A 604 -22.64 -1.63 21.48
CA GLY A 604 -22.02 -2.91 21.83
C GLY A 604 -21.66 -3.77 20.62
N VAL A 605 -20.73 -4.70 20.82
CA VAL A 605 -20.39 -5.73 19.83
C VAL A 605 -20.35 -7.08 20.53
N SER A 606 -21.02 -8.09 19.96
CA SER A 606 -21.07 -9.43 20.51
C SER A 606 -20.64 -10.48 19.49
N PHE A 607 -19.84 -11.45 19.92
CA PHE A 607 -19.36 -12.57 19.11
C PHE A 607 -19.71 -13.90 19.76
N SER A 608 -20.37 -14.77 19.00
CA SER A 608 -20.76 -16.11 19.46
C SER A 608 -21.62 -16.07 20.74
N THR A 609 -22.04 -17.24 21.20
CA THR A 609 -22.75 -17.42 22.47
C THR A 609 -22.17 -18.62 23.22
N VAL A 610 -22.31 -18.61 24.55
CA VAL A 610 -21.81 -19.68 25.42
C VAL A 610 -22.35 -21.04 24.98
N GLY A 611 -21.47 -22.03 24.92
CA GLY A 611 -21.78 -23.39 24.47
C GLY A 611 -21.34 -23.70 23.04
N ASN A 612 -20.99 -22.69 22.25
CA ASN A 612 -20.44 -22.91 20.90
C ASN A 612 -18.92 -23.09 20.95
N VAL A 613 -18.45 -24.18 20.33
CA VAL A 613 -17.01 -24.51 20.24
C VAL A 613 -16.37 -24.04 18.93
N ALA A 614 -17.19 -23.72 17.92
CA ALA A 614 -16.70 -23.21 16.64
C ALA A 614 -16.20 -21.78 16.80
N ILE A 615 -14.96 -21.54 16.37
CA ILE A 615 -14.30 -20.23 16.50
C ILE A 615 -14.90 -19.22 15.52
N VAL A 616 -15.35 -18.07 16.04
CA VAL A 616 -15.64 -16.91 15.19
C VAL A 616 -14.33 -16.15 14.96
N THR A 617 -14.01 -15.84 13.70
CA THR A 617 -12.82 -15.06 13.36
C THR A 617 -13.22 -13.64 12.97
N LEU A 618 -12.51 -12.63 13.48
CA LEU A 618 -12.55 -11.27 13.01
C LEU A 618 -11.16 -10.86 12.52
N ASN A 619 -11.02 -10.59 11.24
CA ASN A 619 -9.86 -9.88 10.71
C ASN A 619 -10.22 -8.40 10.68
N GLY A 620 -9.81 -7.66 11.71
CA GLY A 620 -10.36 -6.33 11.95
C GLY A 620 -10.34 -5.90 13.41
N ARG A 621 -11.36 -5.10 13.78
CA ARG A 621 -11.49 -4.50 15.12
C ARG A 621 -12.95 -4.46 15.55
N ALA A 622 -13.20 -4.63 16.85
CA ALA A 622 -14.52 -4.54 17.45
C ALA A 622 -14.56 -3.43 18.49
N LEU A 623 -15.00 -2.24 18.09
CA LEU A 623 -14.98 -1.04 18.91
C LEU A 623 -16.41 -0.68 19.33
N SER A 624 -16.71 -0.78 20.63
CA SER A 624 -17.92 -0.21 21.21
C SER A 624 -17.62 1.12 21.89
N LEU A 625 -18.42 2.15 21.57
CA LEU A 625 -18.18 3.50 22.10
C LEU A 625 -18.67 3.66 23.54
N VAL A 626 -19.80 3.03 23.89
CA VAL A 626 -20.47 3.20 25.19
C VAL A 626 -20.59 1.87 25.93
N SER A 627 -21.15 0.86 25.28
CA SER A 627 -21.47 -0.45 25.88
C SER A 627 -20.29 -1.42 25.85
N SER A 628 -20.57 -2.67 26.24
CA SER A 628 -19.55 -3.71 26.33
C SER A 628 -19.29 -4.40 25.00
N VAL A 629 -18.09 -4.97 24.90
CA VAL A 629 -17.79 -6.00 23.90
C VAL A 629 -17.84 -7.36 24.60
N THR A 630 -18.64 -8.29 24.07
CA THR A 630 -18.77 -9.65 24.62
C THR A 630 -18.37 -10.70 23.60
N MET A 631 -17.68 -11.75 24.03
CA MET A 631 -17.21 -12.78 23.11
C MET A 631 -17.14 -14.17 23.75
N THR A 632 -17.23 -15.20 22.91
CA THR A 632 -16.98 -16.59 23.28
C THR A 632 -16.20 -17.27 22.15
N ASN A 633 -15.05 -17.86 22.46
CA ASN A 633 -14.22 -18.61 21.51
C ASN A 633 -14.01 -17.82 20.21
N THR A 634 -13.48 -16.60 20.34
CA THR A 634 -13.34 -15.65 19.23
C THR A 634 -11.87 -15.34 18.99
N VAL A 635 -11.43 -15.38 17.74
CA VAL A 635 -10.10 -14.96 17.33
C VAL A 635 -10.21 -13.61 16.64
N ILE A 636 -9.48 -12.61 17.14
CA ILE A 636 -9.43 -11.27 16.54
C ILE A 636 -8.01 -10.98 16.07
N ASN A 637 -7.85 -10.73 14.77
CA ASN A 637 -6.58 -10.39 14.13
C ASN A 637 -6.59 -8.91 13.74
N VAL A 638 -5.83 -8.08 14.47
CA VAL A 638 -5.72 -6.66 14.14
C VAL A 638 -4.92 -6.49 12.84
N PRO A 639 -5.47 -5.83 11.81
CA PRO A 639 -4.74 -5.57 10.58
C PRO A 639 -3.54 -4.64 10.85
N ALA A 640 -2.41 -4.93 10.21
CA ALA A 640 -1.26 -4.04 10.21
C ALA A 640 -1.69 -2.63 9.72
N PRO A 641 -1.17 -1.55 10.35
CA PRO A 641 -1.46 -0.17 9.93
C PRO A 641 -1.32 0.05 8.41
#